data_AF-A0A6L5H9N2-F1
#
_entry.id   AF-A0A6L5H9N2-F1
#
_cell.length_a   1.000
_cell.length_b   1.000
_cell.length_c   1.000
_cell.angle_alpha   90.00
_cell.angle_beta   90.00
_cell.angle_gamma   90.00
#
_symmetry.space_group_name_H-M   'P 1'
#
loop_
_entity.id
_entity.type
_entity.pdbx_description
1 polymer ?
#
loop_
_entity_poly.entity_id
_entity_poly.type
_entity_poly.pdbx_seq_one_letter_code
_entity_poly.pdbx_strand_id
1 'polypeptide(L)'
;MPAFARDNSFRLNINRCPHPVEVLAFSGDEALNTPFAFDVELVCDRADLDLEVLLHTPAFLAFDDLGRGIHGQIYQIVRCSPGKRLTHYRLTLVPRLAYLKHRTNQRIFQNQTVQQIIETLLEEHGILGNAYGFTLQSTYEPREYCVQYAESDLHFIQRLCFEEGIHYHFKHSSDAHYLQFGDGQAAFTSLQPATPYIPSGGIAADSAAIQGFDLRLQTRTNSTARRDYDFKAASRTLEANSHSDLKHRPLEHYTYPGRFTSDAQGERQSQRALEQHQSDYRQASGHSDQPTLSSGHFLTISEHPVSDWNVPWLLTHVHHEGKQPQVLEEQGGRSTLLHSQGLSQGYRNHFVAIPEGVTYRSPVVFSKPRIHGSQTARVTGPAGQEIHCDVFGRVKVSFHWDRSGASDDTSSCWLRVASSWAGDSYGAVTIPRVGMEVLVSYLEGDVDQPVISGCLVSSLTPTPLKLPADKTQSILRSRSTPGGGGYNELRLEDRHGQEKIYLHAQRDMQQHIENDSRLQIDGQREETISGTSVVVLKGEDQQTVSGDRKVEVQGNDFQAVALTSHTRVGLVMAVEAGVHAHFKAGATLVVDGGPLLTLMAGGQHLQLTPLGIYSSSPILPGGVPIPGMPAVPADPDGVEAMTALALESQKRAFASASANRAPLCLACESLQEGQA
;
A
#
# COMPACT_ATOMS: atom_id res chain seq x y z
N MET A 1 -65.89 4.27 0.13
CA MET A 1 -65.48 5.29 1.11
C MET A 1 -64.12 4.85 1.65
N PRO A 2 -62.98 5.39 1.18
CA PRO A 2 -61.71 5.05 1.80
C PRO A 2 -61.60 5.82 3.12
N ALA A 3 -61.22 5.08 4.15
CA ALA A 3 -61.24 5.45 5.54
C ALA A 3 -59.91 6.12 5.96
N PHE A 4 -60.07 7.16 6.78
CA PHE A 4 -59.15 7.73 7.76
C PHE A 4 -57.78 8.19 7.29
N ALA A 5 -57.73 9.46 6.91
CA ALA A 5 -56.54 10.26 7.05
C ALA A 5 -56.88 11.44 7.96
N ARG A 6 -56.05 11.66 8.98
CA ARG A 6 -56.21 12.81 9.88
C ARG A 6 -55.99 14.10 9.11
N ASP A 7 -56.77 15.12 9.46
CA ASP A 7 -56.57 16.48 8.97
C ASP A 7 -55.33 17.09 9.64
N ASN A 8 -54.16 16.65 9.20
CA ASN A 8 -52.90 17.26 9.59
C ASN A 8 -52.66 18.46 8.67
N SER A 9 -52.38 19.63 9.26
CA SER A 9 -51.93 20.77 8.46
C SER A 9 -50.44 20.60 8.15
N PHE A 10 -50.10 20.37 6.89
CA PHE A 10 -48.72 20.29 6.42
C PHE A 10 -48.20 21.69 6.15
N ARG A 11 -47.00 21.99 6.66
CA ARG A 11 -46.39 23.31 6.51
C ARG A 11 -44.95 23.17 6.09
N LEU A 12 -44.52 24.07 5.20
CA LEU A 12 -43.12 24.17 4.81
C LEU A 12 -42.59 25.54 5.24
N ASN A 13 -41.68 25.53 6.20
CA ASN A 13 -40.98 26.74 6.64
C ASN A 13 -39.65 26.85 5.90
N ILE A 14 -39.48 27.87 5.07
CA ILE A 14 -38.23 28.14 4.34
C ILE A 14 -37.57 29.38 4.94
N ASN A 15 -36.33 29.25 5.43
CA ASN A 15 -35.65 30.29 6.22
C ASN A 15 -35.41 31.63 5.48
N ARG A 16 -35.70 31.71 4.18
CA ARG A 16 -35.53 32.90 3.33
C ARG A 16 -36.68 33.14 2.35
N CYS A 17 -37.84 32.50 2.53
CA CYS A 17 -39.00 32.79 1.69
C CYS A 17 -39.83 33.92 2.31
N PRO A 18 -39.90 35.11 1.70
CA PRO A 18 -40.68 36.24 2.23
C PRO A 18 -42.19 36.07 2.00
N HIS A 19 -42.61 35.00 1.32
CA HIS A 19 -43.98 34.77 0.90
C HIS A 19 -44.50 33.45 1.46
N PRO A 20 -45.78 33.39 1.86
CA PRO A 20 -46.40 32.15 2.30
C PRO A 20 -46.45 31.16 1.14
N VAL A 21 -46.07 29.92 1.44
CA VAL A 21 -46.21 28.76 0.55
C VAL A 21 -47.03 27.71 1.29
N GLU A 22 -47.94 27.05 0.58
CA GLU A 22 -48.76 25.99 1.15
C GLU A 22 -48.39 24.64 0.56
N VAL A 23 -48.34 23.61 1.39
CA VAL A 23 -47.98 22.25 0.97
C VAL A 23 -49.21 21.55 0.41
N LEU A 24 -49.15 21.19 -0.86
CA LEU A 24 -50.20 20.41 -1.53
C LEU A 24 -50.02 18.92 -1.30
N ALA A 25 -48.81 18.43 -1.51
CA ALA A 25 -48.46 17.03 -1.35
C ALA A 25 -46.95 16.86 -1.11
N PHE A 26 -46.56 15.76 -0.50
CA PHE A 26 -45.15 15.35 -0.47
C PHE A 26 -45.02 13.83 -0.55
N SER A 27 -43.87 13.38 -1.03
CA SER A 27 -43.45 11.98 -1.03
C SER A 27 -41.95 11.95 -0.79
N GLY A 28 -41.47 11.13 0.13
CA GLY A 28 -40.05 11.07 0.43
C GLY A 28 -39.63 9.83 1.19
N ASP A 29 -38.36 9.50 1.03
CA ASP A 29 -37.74 8.33 1.64
C ASP A 29 -36.63 8.77 2.60
N GLU A 30 -36.60 8.13 3.75
CA GLU A 30 -35.48 8.15 4.69
C GLU A 30 -35.11 6.73 5.09
N ALA A 31 -33.81 6.44 5.11
CA ALA A 31 -33.29 5.12 5.41
C ALA A 31 -31.91 5.20 6.03
N LEU A 32 -31.53 4.14 6.75
CA LEU A 32 -30.18 4.00 7.27
C LEU A 32 -29.15 4.01 6.11
N ASN A 33 -28.02 4.66 6.35
CA ASN A 33 -26.89 4.77 5.42
C ASN A 33 -27.22 5.43 4.06
N THR A 34 -28.35 6.14 3.98
CA THR A 34 -28.83 6.80 2.75
C THR A 34 -29.21 8.25 3.04
N PRO A 35 -28.77 9.23 2.25
CA PRO A 35 -29.30 10.59 2.35
C PRO A 35 -30.80 10.60 2.05
N PHE A 36 -31.63 11.12 2.95
CA PHE A 36 -33.07 11.22 2.70
C PHE A 36 -33.36 12.18 1.53
N ALA A 37 -34.51 11.98 0.89
CA ALA A 37 -34.96 12.85 -0.19
C ALA A 37 -36.49 12.97 -0.17
N PHE A 38 -36.98 14.21 -0.13
CA PHE A 38 -38.41 14.53 -0.08
C PHE A 38 -38.80 15.44 -1.23
N ASP A 39 -39.64 14.96 -2.13
CA ASP A 39 -40.29 15.78 -3.14
C ASP A 39 -41.55 16.41 -2.55
N VAL A 40 -41.62 17.73 -2.59
CA VAL A 40 -42.70 18.55 -2.04
C VAL A 40 -43.34 19.37 -3.14
N GLU A 41 -44.64 19.19 -3.32
CA GLU A 41 -45.49 20.04 -4.14
C GLU A 41 -46.05 21.18 -3.30
N LEU A 42 -45.86 22.42 -3.78
CA LEU A 42 -46.28 23.64 -3.14
C LEU A 42 -47.22 24.43 -4.05
N VAL A 43 -48.09 25.23 -3.44
CA VAL A 43 -48.86 26.27 -4.12
C VAL A 43 -48.56 27.63 -3.49
N CYS A 44 -48.52 28.66 -4.34
CA CYS A 44 -48.30 30.04 -3.93
C CYS A 44 -49.08 30.99 -4.85
N ASP A 45 -49.62 32.09 -4.32
CA ASP A 45 -50.29 33.12 -5.13
C ASP A 45 -49.33 33.85 -6.09
N ARG A 46 -48.02 33.78 -5.84
CA ARG A 46 -46.99 34.40 -6.70
C ARG A 46 -46.45 33.43 -7.76
N ALA A 47 -46.46 33.88 -9.01
CA ALA A 47 -45.89 33.16 -10.15
C ALA A 47 -44.38 33.39 -10.38
N ASP A 48 -43.79 34.32 -9.63
CA ASP A 48 -42.46 34.87 -9.81
C ASP A 48 -41.63 34.74 -8.52
N LEU A 49 -41.73 33.60 -7.82
CA LEU A 49 -40.77 33.30 -6.77
C LEU A 49 -39.35 33.23 -7.36
N ASP A 50 -38.40 33.86 -6.68
CA ASP A 50 -36.99 33.81 -7.06
C ASP A 50 -36.41 32.43 -6.71
N LEU A 51 -36.37 31.56 -7.71
CA LEU A 51 -35.92 30.18 -7.54
C LEU A 51 -34.44 30.08 -7.15
N GLU A 52 -33.62 31.02 -7.61
CA GLU A 52 -32.17 31.02 -7.34
C GLU A 52 -31.89 31.37 -5.88
N VAL A 53 -32.65 32.32 -5.32
CA VAL A 53 -32.57 32.67 -3.89
C VAL A 53 -33.05 31.54 -2.98
N LEU A 54 -34.04 30.75 -3.42
CA LEU A 54 -34.57 29.61 -2.64
C LEU A 54 -33.69 28.36 -2.74
N LEU A 55 -32.99 28.16 -3.85
CA LEU A 55 -32.07 27.04 -4.01
C LEU A 55 -30.99 27.08 -2.91
N HIS A 56 -30.60 25.92 -2.39
CA HIS A 56 -29.65 25.78 -1.29
C HIS A 56 -30.10 26.36 0.06
N THR A 57 -31.34 26.84 0.20
CA THR A 57 -31.82 27.34 1.50
C THR A 57 -32.31 26.19 2.39
N PRO A 58 -32.09 26.26 3.72
CA PRO A 58 -32.68 25.32 4.66
C PRO A 58 -34.21 25.48 4.72
N ALA A 59 -34.90 24.36 4.84
CA ALA A 59 -36.34 24.32 5.05
C ALA A 59 -36.77 23.15 5.94
N PHE A 60 -37.87 23.34 6.67
CA PHE A 60 -38.49 22.33 7.51
C PHE A 60 -39.88 22.00 7.00
N LEU A 61 -40.07 20.73 6.61
CA LEU A 61 -41.37 20.18 6.22
C LEU A 61 -42.01 19.53 7.45
N ALA A 62 -43.04 20.17 7.99
CA ALA A 62 -43.84 19.64 9.10
C ALA A 62 -44.94 18.70 8.59
N PHE A 63 -44.99 17.49 9.15
CA PHE A 63 -46.02 16.48 8.91
C PHE A 63 -47.30 16.71 9.74
N ASP A 64 -47.22 17.58 10.75
CA ASP A 64 -48.35 17.99 11.59
C ASP A 64 -48.08 19.28 12.36
N ASP A 65 -49.09 19.72 13.13
CA ASP A 65 -49.04 20.92 13.98
C ASP A 65 -48.19 20.76 15.25
N LEU A 66 -47.72 19.54 15.57
CA LEU A 66 -46.86 19.26 16.71
C LEU A 66 -45.37 19.42 16.38
N GLY A 67 -45.05 19.91 15.18
CA GLY A 67 -43.68 20.22 14.76
C GLY A 67 -42.85 18.97 14.46
N ARG A 68 -43.50 17.86 14.09
CA ARG A 68 -42.82 16.63 13.65
C ARG A 68 -42.60 16.71 12.14
N GLY A 69 -41.40 16.39 11.67
CA GLY A 69 -41.08 16.62 10.27
C GLY A 69 -39.61 16.45 9.90
N ILE A 70 -39.28 16.83 8.67
CA ILE A 70 -37.94 16.71 8.09
C ILE A 70 -37.35 18.10 7.89
N HIS A 71 -36.22 18.35 8.52
CA HIS A 71 -35.35 19.48 8.18
C HIS A 71 -34.34 19.09 7.10
N GLY A 72 -34.25 19.88 6.03
CA GLY A 72 -33.30 19.67 4.95
C GLY A 72 -32.89 20.97 4.27
N GLN A 73 -32.24 20.82 3.13
CA GLN A 73 -31.85 21.91 2.24
C GLN A 73 -32.50 21.70 0.88
N ILE A 74 -32.99 22.79 0.27
CA ILE A 74 -33.59 22.74 -1.06
C ILE A 74 -32.50 22.40 -2.08
N TYR A 75 -32.61 21.20 -2.66
CA TYR A 75 -31.67 20.63 -3.63
C TYR A 75 -32.06 20.95 -5.07
N GLN A 76 -33.36 20.98 -5.32
CA GLN A 76 -33.95 21.27 -6.61
C GLN A 76 -35.24 22.04 -6.38
N ILE A 77 -35.55 23.00 -7.24
CA ILE A 77 -36.83 23.70 -7.25
C ILE A 77 -37.27 23.92 -8.69
N VAL A 78 -38.54 23.72 -8.96
CA VAL A 78 -39.16 23.81 -10.28
C VAL A 78 -40.43 24.63 -10.13
N ARG A 79 -40.59 25.63 -11.00
CA ARG A 79 -41.88 26.28 -11.21
C ARG A 79 -42.65 25.50 -12.28
N CYS A 80 -43.79 24.94 -11.90
CA CYS A 80 -44.70 24.28 -12.84
C CYS A 80 -45.53 25.31 -13.61
N SER A 81 -46.31 24.87 -14.60
CA SER A 81 -47.19 25.77 -15.35
C SER A 81 -48.10 26.57 -14.40
N PRO A 82 -48.19 27.90 -14.54
CA PRO A 82 -49.00 28.72 -13.65
C PRO A 82 -50.49 28.36 -13.79
N GLY A 83 -51.17 28.20 -12.66
CA GLY A 83 -52.62 28.10 -12.62
C GLY A 83 -53.28 29.48 -12.79
N LYS A 84 -54.60 29.55 -12.69
CA LYS A 84 -55.33 30.83 -12.86
C LYS A 84 -55.12 31.83 -11.71
N ARG A 85 -54.83 31.33 -10.50
CA ARG A 85 -54.62 32.13 -9.27
C ARG A 85 -53.38 31.64 -8.52
N LEU A 86 -53.32 30.33 -8.26
CA LEU A 86 -52.18 29.69 -7.61
C LEU A 86 -51.17 29.20 -8.66
N THR A 87 -49.88 29.40 -8.38
CA THR A 87 -48.77 28.81 -9.14
C THR A 87 -48.25 27.60 -8.38
N HIS A 88 -48.07 26.49 -9.10
CA HIS A 88 -47.50 25.27 -8.55
C HIS A 88 -45.98 25.31 -8.60
N TYR A 89 -45.35 24.91 -7.49
CA TYR A 89 -43.92 24.69 -7.40
C TYR A 89 -43.66 23.26 -6.93
N ARG A 90 -42.54 22.69 -7.35
CA ARG A 90 -42.05 21.42 -6.82
C ARG A 90 -40.62 21.59 -6.37
N LEU A 91 -40.30 21.14 -5.16
CA LEU A 91 -38.92 21.14 -4.68
C LEU A 91 -38.53 19.79 -4.11
N THR A 92 -37.23 19.55 -4.07
CA THR A 92 -36.63 18.37 -3.45
C THR A 92 -35.82 18.80 -2.25
N LEU A 93 -36.14 18.26 -1.07
CA LEU A 93 -35.48 18.47 0.21
C LEU A 93 -34.53 17.32 0.51
N VAL A 94 -33.25 17.62 0.77
CA VAL A 94 -32.20 16.62 1.07
C VAL A 94 -31.34 17.06 2.26
N PRO A 95 -30.57 16.18 2.92
CA PRO A 95 -29.61 16.61 3.93
C PRO A 95 -28.42 17.32 3.30
N ARG A 96 -27.69 18.12 4.09
CA ARG A 96 -26.40 18.70 3.67
C ARG A 96 -25.43 17.63 3.18
N LEU A 97 -25.48 16.43 3.76
CA LEU A 97 -24.67 15.28 3.35
C LEU A 97 -24.82 14.92 1.87
N ALA A 98 -26.00 15.13 1.27
CA ALA A 98 -26.24 14.79 -0.15
C ALA A 98 -25.36 15.61 -1.11
N TYR A 99 -24.94 16.82 -0.71
CA TYR A 99 -24.11 17.70 -1.54
C TYR A 99 -22.70 17.13 -1.77
N LEU A 100 -22.21 16.28 -0.87
CA LEU A 100 -20.90 15.62 -1.00
C LEU A 100 -20.84 14.71 -2.25
N LYS A 101 -21.98 14.39 -2.87
CA LYS A 101 -22.03 13.70 -4.17
C LYS A 101 -21.39 14.52 -5.30
N HIS A 102 -21.36 15.85 -5.18
CA HIS A 102 -20.89 16.75 -6.24
C HIS A 102 -19.39 17.02 -6.20
N ARG A 103 -18.70 16.67 -5.11
CA ARG A 103 -17.24 16.80 -5.02
C ARG A 103 -16.59 15.43 -5.17
N THR A 104 -15.76 15.30 -6.21
CA THR A 104 -14.97 14.09 -6.49
C THR A 104 -13.49 14.43 -6.34
N ASN A 105 -12.73 13.57 -5.69
CA ASN A 105 -11.33 13.83 -5.38
C ASN A 105 -10.41 12.60 -5.54
N GLN A 106 -9.10 12.86 -5.54
CA GLN A 106 -8.04 11.86 -5.50
C GLN A 106 -7.04 12.30 -4.42
N ARG A 107 -6.98 11.59 -3.30
CA ARG A 107 -6.16 11.95 -2.14
C ARG A 107 -5.86 10.76 -1.23
N ILE A 108 -4.83 10.91 -0.41
CA ILE A 108 -4.33 9.90 0.50
C ILE A 108 -4.57 10.39 1.95
N PHE A 109 -5.10 9.50 2.78
CA PHE A 109 -5.18 9.65 4.23
C PHE A 109 -4.21 8.64 4.86
N GLN A 110 -3.37 9.11 5.78
CA GLN A 110 -2.36 8.28 6.45
C GLN A 110 -2.45 8.41 7.96
N ASN A 111 -2.30 7.27 8.65
CA ASN A 111 -2.29 7.18 10.11
C ASN A 111 -3.50 7.84 10.77
N GLN A 112 -4.67 7.72 10.12
CA GLN A 112 -5.94 8.28 10.60
C GLN A 112 -6.97 7.17 10.78
N THR A 113 -7.79 7.29 11.81
CA THR A 113 -8.94 6.40 12.00
C THR A 113 -10.03 6.74 10.98
N VAL A 114 -10.93 5.78 10.73
CA VAL A 114 -12.07 6.01 9.83
C VAL A 114 -12.95 7.17 10.30
N GLN A 115 -13.10 7.34 11.61
CA GLN A 115 -13.79 8.49 12.19
C GLN A 115 -13.12 9.81 11.79
N GLN A 116 -11.80 9.95 11.99
CA GLN A 116 -11.06 11.17 11.66
C GLN A 116 -11.15 11.53 10.17
N ILE A 117 -11.13 10.51 9.29
CA ILE A 117 -11.29 10.70 7.85
C ILE A 117 -12.69 11.25 7.55
N ILE A 118 -13.75 10.64 8.11
CA ILE A 118 -15.14 11.10 7.91
C ILE A 118 -15.32 12.53 8.45
N GLU A 119 -14.80 12.83 9.64
CA GLU A 119 -14.85 14.18 10.24
C GLU A 119 -14.21 15.22 9.31
N THR A 120 -13.00 14.95 8.80
CA THR A 120 -12.32 15.83 7.85
C THR A 120 -13.18 16.11 6.62
N LEU A 121 -13.83 15.09 6.05
CA LEU A 121 -14.68 15.24 4.87
C LEU A 121 -15.94 16.06 5.16
N LEU A 122 -16.56 15.88 6.32
CA LEU A 122 -17.75 16.63 6.74
C LEU A 122 -17.42 18.11 6.98
N GLU A 123 -16.31 18.38 7.70
CA GLU A 123 -15.88 19.74 8.02
C GLU A 123 -15.49 20.54 6.77
N GLU A 124 -14.83 19.90 5.79
CA GLU A 124 -14.53 20.52 4.50
C GLU A 124 -15.79 20.96 3.73
N HIS A 125 -16.96 20.38 4.02
CA HIS A 125 -18.26 20.76 3.45
C HIS A 125 -19.09 21.66 4.39
N GLY A 126 -18.48 22.18 5.47
CA GLY A 126 -19.16 23.05 6.43
C GLY A 126 -20.18 22.34 7.32
N ILE A 127 -20.12 21.00 7.40
CA ILE A 127 -20.89 20.21 8.36
C ILE A 127 -20.02 20.09 9.62
N LEU A 128 -20.17 21.06 10.53
CA LEU A 128 -19.33 21.19 11.73
C LEU A 128 -19.85 20.33 12.90
N GLY A 129 -19.06 20.20 13.97
CA GLY A 129 -19.30 19.28 15.09
C GLY A 129 -20.62 19.42 15.86
N ASN A 130 -21.41 20.48 15.64
CA ASN A 130 -22.77 20.59 16.17
C ASN A 130 -23.85 19.95 15.26
N ALA A 131 -23.46 19.50 14.07
CA ALA A 131 -24.35 18.94 13.05
C ALA A 131 -24.13 17.44 12.80
N TYR A 132 -23.15 16.82 13.46
CA TYR A 132 -22.93 15.37 13.42
C TYR A 132 -22.37 14.83 14.75
N GLY A 133 -22.37 13.51 14.91
CA GLY A 133 -21.70 12.85 16.02
C GLY A 133 -21.55 11.35 15.86
N PHE A 134 -20.74 10.76 16.73
CA PHE A 134 -20.35 9.35 16.70
C PHE A 134 -20.71 8.68 18.02
N THR A 135 -21.44 7.55 17.94
CA THR A 135 -21.70 6.66 19.06
C THR A 135 -21.14 5.29 18.72
N LEU A 136 -19.82 5.14 18.92
CA LEU A 136 -19.05 3.96 18.56
C LEU A 136 -18.73 3.14 19.80
N GLN A 137 -19.08 1.85 19.77
CA GLN A 137 -18.76 0.86 20.80
C GLN A 137 -17.40 0.21 20.55
N SER A 138 -16.98 0.13 19.27
CA SER A 138 -15.70 -0.45 18.89
C SER A 138 -14.58 0.59 18.87
N THR A 139 -13.35 0.16 19.16
CA THR A 139 -12.14 0.93 18.88
C THR A 139 -11.69 0.69 17.45
N TYR A 140 -11.48 1.78 16.68
CA TYR A 140 -11.02 1.73 15.30
C TYR A 140 -9.56 2.12 15.21
N GLU A 141 -8.72 1.21 14.72
CA GLU A 141 -7.30 1.47 14.54
C GLU A 141 -7.03 2.46 13.42
N PRO A 142 -6.01 3.32 13.54
CA PRO A 142 -5.56 4.16 12.45
C PRO A 142 -5.14 3.33 11.23
N ARG A 143 -5.60 3.73 10.04
CA ARG A 143 -5.20 3.11 8.77
C ARG A 143 -3.84 3.68 8.36
N GLU A 144 -2.84 2.81 8.17
CA GLU A 144 -1.50 3.22 7.66
C GLU A 144 -1.64 3.97 6.32
N TYR A 145 -2.58 3.52 5.48
CA TYR A 145 -2.81 4.06 4.15
C TYR A 145 -4.27 3.84 3.72
N CYS A 146 -4.97 4.93 3.36
CA CYS A 146 -6.32 4.88 2.82
C CYS A 146 -6.51 5.93 1.73
N VAL A 147 -6.92 5.51 0.55
CA VAL A 147 -7.02 6.34 -0.64
C VAL A 147 -8.49 6.57 -0.98
N GLN A 148 -8.82 7.83 -1.24
CA GLN A 148 -10.00 8.22 -2.01
C GLN A 148 -9.57 8.35 -3.45
N TYR A 149 -10.10 7.52 -4.37
CA TYR A 149 -9.65 7.51 -5.76
C TYR A 149 -10.81 7.61 -6.74
N ALA A 150 -10.97 8.79 -7.37
CA ALA A 150 -11.98 9.03 -8.42
C ALA A 150 -13.42 8.70 -7.98
N GLU A 151 -13.70 8.90 -6.69
CA GLU A 151 -15.02 8.71 -6.08
C GLU A 151 -15.47 10.01 -5.39
N SER A 152 -16.78 10.21 -5.28
CA SER A 152 -17.31 11.38 -4.57
C SER A 152 -17.05 11.29 -3.07
N ASP A 153 -16.99 12.43 -2.39
CA ASP A 153 -16.81 12.46 -0.93
C ASP A 153 -17.96 11.71 -0.22
N LEU A 154 -19.18 11.75 -0.78
CA LEU A 154 -20.31 10.96 -0.27
C LEU A 154 -20.08 9.46 -0.41
N HIS A 155 -19.70 9.00 -1.60
CA HIS A 155 -19.46 7.56 -1.85
C HIS A 155 -18.30 7.06 -0.99
N PHE A 156 -17.27 7.87 -0.79
CA PHE A 156 -16.14 7.54 0.07
C PHE A 156 -16.56 7.34 1.53
N ILE A 157 -17.36 8.27 2.10
CA ILE A 157 -17.92 8.09 3.47
C ILE A 157 -18.76 6.82 3.54
N GLN A 158 -19.67 6.61 2.59
CA GLN A 158 -20.55 5.43 2.60
C GLN A 158 -19.76 4.13 2.48
N ARG A 159 -18.71 4.11 1.66
CA ARG A 159 -17.77 2.99 1.55
C ARG A 159 -17.02 2.73 2.85
N LEU A 160 -16.47 3.76 3.49
CA LEU A 160 -15.79 3.60 4.78
C LEU A 160 -16.74 3.09 5.86
N CYS A 161 -17.96 3.63 5.90
CA CYS A 161 -19.01 3.15 6.78
C CYS A 161 -19.33 1.67 6.51
N PHE A 162 -19.44 1.28 5.25
CA PHE A 162 -19.69 -0.09 4.85
C PHE A 162 -18.54 -1.05 5.24
N GLU A 163 -17.29 -0.69 4.94
CA GLU A 163 -16.10 -1.47 5.29
C GLU A 163 -15.99 -1.71 6.81
N GLU A 164 -16.34 -0.70 7.61
CA GLU A 164 -16.27 -0.75 9.07
C GLU A 164 -17.56 -1.21 9.75
N GLY A 165 -18.65 -1.44 9.01
CA GLY A 165 -19.96 -1.75 9.59
C GLY A 165 -20.61 -0.60 10.37
N ILE A 166 -20.18 0.63 10.13
CA ILE A 166 -20.77 1.84 10.71
C ILE A 166 -22.06 2.17 9.94
N HIS A 167 -23.12 2.47 10.67
CA HIS A 167 -24.35 3.01 10.12
C HIS A 167 -24.47 4.51 10.41
N TYR A 168 -25.31 5.19 9.64
CA TYR A 168 -25.69 6.56 9.95
C TYR A 168 -27.18 6.80 9.69
N HIS A 169 -27.73 7.76 10.42
CA HIS A 169 -29.11 8.24 10.27
C HIS A 169 -29.22 9.73 10.62
N PHE A 170 -30.38 10.32 10.37
CA PHE A 170 -30.62 11.74 10.63
C PHE A 170 -31.60 11.91 11.78
N LYS A 171 -31.35 12.91 12.63
CA LYS A 171 -32.28 13.40 13.66
C LYS A 171 -32.71 14.81 13.27
N HIS A 172 -33.99 15.10 13.36
CA HIS A 172 -34.56 16.36 12.87
C HIS A 172 -35.12 17.20 14.02
N SER A 173 -34.89 18.50 13.94
CA SER A 173 -35.61 19.54 14.66
C SER A 173 -36.17 20.55 13.66
N SER A 174 -36.96 21.53 14.12
CA SER A 174 -37.47 22.59 13.25
C SER A 174 -36.38 23.41 12.56
N ASP A 175 -35.20 23.52 13.18
CA ASP A 175 -34.14 24.45 12.75
C ASP A 175 -32.90 23.75 12.17
N ALA A 176 -32.77 22.43 12.38
CA ALA A 176 -31.60 21.69 11.95
C ALA A 176 -31.87 20.20 11.73
N HIS A 177 -31.01 19.55 10.94
CA HIS A 177 -30.84 18.11 10.94
C HIS A 177 -29.44 17.77 11.47
N TYR A 178 -29.36 16.68 12.21
CA TYR A 178 -28.17 16.16 12.85
C TYR A 178 -27.84 14.77 12.32
N LEU A 179 -26.61 14.55 11.89
CA LEU A 179 -26.13 13.30 11.32
C LEU A 179 -25.49 12.43 12.41
N GLN A 180 -26.13 11.32 12.77
CA GLN A 180 -25.65 10.41 13.80
C GLN A 180 -25.00 9.18 13.16
N PHE A 181 -23.73 8.94 13.47
CA PHE A 181 -23.02 7.69 13.15
C PHE A 181 -23.03 6.74 14.36
N GLY A 182 -23.04 5.44 14.09
CA GLY A 182 -22.95 4.41 15.11
C GLY A 182 -22.52 3.05 14.57
N ASP A 183 -22.06 2.16 15.43
CA ASP A 183 -21.67 0.78 15.06
C ASP A 183 -22.40 -0.29 15.90
N GLY A 184 -23.33 0.13 16.74
CA GLY A 184 -24.17 -0.72 17.58
C GLY A 184 -25.48 -0.02 17.92
N GLN A 185 -26.30 -0.67 18.73
CA GLN A 185 -27.67 -0.21 18.96
C GLN A 185 -27.79 1.07 19.80
N ALA A 186 -26.76 1.41 20.57
CA ALA A 186 -26.75 2.59 21.45
C ALA A 186 -26.90 3.92 20.69
N ALA A 187 -26.64 3.94 19.38
CA ALA A 187 -26.82 5.13 18.55
C ALA A 187 -28.30 5.43 18.22
N PHE A 188 -29.17 4.43 18.31
CA PHE A 188 -30.60 4.54 17.99
C PHE A 188 -31.42 4.99 19.20
N THR A 189 -32.61 5.54 18.96
CA THR A 189 -33.49 6.06 20.00
C THR A 189 -34.89 5.46 19.87
N SER A 190 -35.51 5.08 20.98
CA SER A 190 -36.87 4.52 20.96
C SER A 190 -37.93 5.60 20.83
N LEU A 191 -38.87 5.40 19.92
CA LEU A 191 -40.07 6.24 19.81
C LEU A 191 -40.97 5.99 21.01
N GLN A 192 -41.52 7.06 21.58
CA GLN A 192 -42.44 7.01 22.71
C GLN A 192 -43.65 7.92 22.46
N PRO A 193 -44.85 7.52 22.91
CA PRO A 193 -45.19 6.21 23.47
C PRO A 193 -45.21 5.10 22.40
N ALA A 194 -45.40 3.84 22.81
CA ALA A 194 -45.64 2.73 21.89
C ALA A 194 -46.83 3.01 20.97
N THR A 195 -46.74 2.57 19.70
CA THR A 195 -47.79 2.82 18.71
C THR A 195 -48.73 1.60 18.64
N PRO A 196 -50.05 1.78 18.83
CA PRO A 196 -51.00 0.67 18.80
C PRO A 196 -51.16 0.12 17.38
N TYR A 197 -51.38 -1.19 17.28
CA TYR A 197 -51.78 -1.86 16.05
C TYR A 197 -53.31 -1.96 15.96
N ILE A 198 -53.88 -1.32 14.94
CA ILE A 198 -55.33 -1.27 14.71
C ILE A 198 -55.60 -1.64 13.24
N PRO A 199 -56.07 -2.86 12.95
CA PRO A 199 -56.28 -3.32 11.57
C PRO A 199 -57.19 -2.40 10.76
N SER A 200 -56.85 -2.20 9.48
CA SER A 200 -57.69 -1.49 8.51
C SER A 200 -59.09 -2.13 8.43
N GLY A 201 -60.12 -1.41 8.91
CA GLY A 201 -61.51 -1.88 8.97
C GLY A 201 -62.23 -1.63 10.31
N GLY A 202 -61.51 -1.17 11.34
CA GLY A 202 -62.08 -0.69 12.61
C GLY A 202 -62.65 0.73 12.55
N ILE A 203 -63.32 1.16 13.63
CA ILE A 203 -63.74 2.55 13.86
C ILE A 203 -62.49 3.45 13.82
N ALA A 204 -62.61 4.67 13.31
CA ALA A 204 -61.56 5.69 13.32
C ALA A 204 -60.81 5.68 14.66
N ALA A 205 -59.50 5.45 14.65
CA ALA A 205 -58.71 5.49 15.86
C ALA A 205 -58.54 6.95 16.35
N ASP A 206 -58.80 7.19 17.65
CA ASP A 206 -58.59 8.49 18.30
C ASP A 206 -57.09 8.86 18.40
N SER A 207 -56.17 7.88 18.25
CA SER A 207 -54.71 8.06 18.16
C SER A 207 -54.12 7.49 16.86
N ALA A 208 -52.92 7.94 16.47
CA ALA A 208 -52.21 7.39 15.32
C ALA A 208 -51.80 5.93 15.60
N ALA A 209 -51.88 5.07 14.58
CA ALA A 209 -51.79 3.63 14.71
C ALA A 209 -51.10 2.97 13.51
N ILE A 210 -50.62 1.73 13.71
CA ILE A 210 -50.13 0.86 12.65
C ILE A 210 -51.33 0.08 12.11
N GLN A 211 -51.61 0.18 10.80
CA GLN A 211 -52.78 -0.49 10.20
C GLN A 211 -52.45 -1.80 9.48
N GLY A 212 -51.17 -2.04 9.17
CA GLY A 212 -50.68 -3.29 8.61
C GLY A 212 -49.27 -3.59 9.07
N PHE A 213 -48.99 -4.86 9.34
CA PHE A 213 -47.69 -5.35 9.77
C PHE A 213 -47.47 -6.77 9.27
N ASP A 214 -46.53 -6.93 8.34
CA ASP A 214 -46.15 -8.18 7.71
C ASP A 214 -44.74 -8.57 8.17
N LEU A 215 -44.54 -9.86 8.46
CA LEU A 215 -43.23 -10.40 8.84
C LEU A 215 -42.71 -11.35 7.74
N ARG A 216 -41.53 -11.05 7.22
CA ARG A 216 -40.79 -11.87 6.25
C ARG A 216 -39.61 -12.56 6.92
N LEU A 217 -39.44 -13.85 6.65
CA LEU A 217 -38.18 -14.56 6.82
C LEU A 217 -37.63 -14.96 5.45
N GLN A 218 -36.33 -14.80 5.24
CA GLN A 218 -35.69 -15.15 3.97
C GLN A 218 -34.32 -15.78 4.24
N THR A 219 -34.00 -16.87 3.55
CA THR A 219 -32.69 -17.55 3.68
C THR A 219 -31.55 -16.59 3.35
N ARG A 220 -30.50 -16.63 4.17
CA ARG A 220 -29.27 -15.82 4.06
C ARG A 220 -28.03 -16.69 4.29
N THR A 221 -26.89 -16.16 3.88
CA THR A 221 -25.56 -16.69 4.24
C THR A 221 -25.45 -16.77 5.76
N ASN A 222 -25.21 -17.97 6.29
CA ASN A 222 -25.12 -18.23 7.73
C ASN A 222 -23.70 -18.58 8.19
N SER A 223 -22.71 -18.52 7.28
CA SER A 223 -21.30 -18.74 7.59
C SER A 223 -20.44 -17.82 6.71
N THR A 224 -19.41 -17.23 7.28
CA THR A 224 -18.43 -16.40 6.58
C THR A 224 -17.03 -16.86 6.89
N ALA A 225 -16.19 -16.91 5.86
CA ALA A 225 -14.80 -17.28 5.97
C ALA A 225 -13.95 -16.25 5.22
N ARG A 226 -12.89 -15.74 5.84
CA ARG A 226 -12.02 -14.72 5.25
C ARG A 226 -10.57 -15.08 5.43
N ARG A 227 -9.76 -14.87 4.40
CA ARG A 227 -8.30 -15.03 4.45
C ARG A 227 -7.57 -13.79 3.97
N ASP A 228 -6.37 -13.58 4.49
CA ASP A 228 -5.46 -12.55 4.01
C ASP A 228 -4.00 -13.02 4.07
N TYR A 229 -3.09 -12.18 3.59
CA TYR A 229 -1.66 -12.42 3.63
C TYR A 229 -0.91 -11.17 4.11
N ASP A 230 -0.16 -11.30 5.19
CA ASP A 230 0.80 -10.29 5.64
C ASP A 230 2.23 -10.77 5.38
N PHE A 231 2.94 -10.03 4.53
CA PHE A 231 4.34 -10.34 4.22
C PHE A 231 5.28 -10.19 5.43
N LYS A 232 4.90 -9.41 6.45
CA LYS A 232 5.66 -9.28 7.70
C LYS A 232 5.54 -10.53 8.58
N ALA A 233 4.51 -11.35 8.34
CA ALA A 233 4.24 -12.61 9.04
C ALA A 233 3.97 -13.76 8.05
N ALA A 234 4.78 -13.85 6.98
CA ALA A 234 4.49 -14.66 5.79
C ALA A 234 4.32 -16.18 6.02
N SER A 235 4.85 -16.73 7.12
CA SER A 235 4.69 -18.16 7.46
C SER A 235 3.32 -18.51 8.04
N ARG A 236 2.53 -17.51 8.42
CA ARG A 236 1.23 -17.68 9.06
C ARG A 236 0.11 -17.55 8.04
N THR A 237 -0.84 -18.48 8.08
CA THR A 237 -2.13 -18.32 7.41
C THR A 237 -3.00 -17.40 8.27
N LEU A 238 -3.36 -16.23 7.74
CA LEU A 238 -4.36 -15.37 8.34
C LEU A 238 -5.74 -15.81 7.86
N GLU A 239 -6.56 -16.33 8.77
CA GLU A 239 -7.91 -16.82 8.50
C GLU A 239 -8.83 -16.50 9.67
N ALA A 240 -10.08 -16.13 9.37
CA ALA A 240 -11.10 -15.92 10.39
C ALA A 240 -12.48 -16.34 9.88
N ASN A 241 -13.22 -17.03 10.75
CA ASN A 241 -14.50 -17.64 10.41
C ASN A 241 -15.58 -17.22 11.43
N SER A 242 -16.80 -16.97 10.96
CA SER A 242 -17.96 -16.65 11.79
C SER A 242 -19.20 -17.37 11.26
N HIS A 243 -20.09 -17.81 12.14
CA HIS A 243 -21.29 -18.55 11.74
C HIS A 243 -22.46 -18.24 12.66
N SER A 244 -23.67 -18.27 12.10
CA SER A 244 -24.93 -18.19 12.84
C SER A 244 -25.56 -19.58 12.95
N ASP A 245 -26.10 -19.93 14.12
CA ASP A 245 -26.82 -21.19 14.46
C ASP A 245 -26.36 -22.48 13.74
N LEU A 246 -25.62 -23.33 14.45
CA LEU A 246 -25.04 -24.60 13.96
C LEU A 246 -26.07 -25.67 13.55
N LYS A 247 -27.38 -25.43 13.71
CA LYS A 247 -28.44 -26.39 13.40
C LYS A 247 -28.72 -26.56 11.91
N HIS A 248 -28.35 -25.58 11.09
CA HIS A 248 -28.60 -25.59 9.65
C HIS A 248 -27.32 -25.84 8.86
N ARG A 249 -27.46 -26.38 7.64
CA ARG A 249 -26.31 -26.57 6.73
C ARG A 249 -25.63 -25.21 6.50
N PRO A 250 -24.28 -25.14 6.54
CA PRO A 250 -23.57 -23.90 6.25
C PRO A 250 -23.76 -23.51 4.78
N LEU A 251 -24.25 -22.29 4.59
CA LEU A 251 -24.28 -21.51 3.36
C LEU A 251 -23.16 -20.47 3.49
N GLU A 252 -21.97 -20.85 3.07
CA GLU A 252 -20.75 -20.09 3.29
C GLU A 252 -20.54 -18.99 2.25
N HIS A 253 -20.09 -17.83 2.71
CA HIS A 253 -19.47 -16.79 1.90
C HIS A 253 -17.98 -16.67 2.23
N TYR A 254 -17.13 -17.11 1.30
CA TYR A 254 -15.67 -17.02 1.41
C TYR A 254 -15.14 -15.77 0.69
N THR A 255 -14.17 -15.05 1.29
CA THR A 255 -13.54 -13.87 0.67
C THR A 255 -12.02 -13.83 0.87
N TYR A 256 -11.31 -13.46 -0.20
CA TYR A 256 -9.90 -13.07 -0.20
C TYR A 256 -9.72 -11.87 -1.16
N PRO A 257 -8.94 -10.84 -0.79
CA PRO A 257 -8.30 -10.63 0.49
C PRO A 257 -9.30 -10.16 1.57
N GLY A 258 -9.01 -10.54 2.82
CA GLY A 258 -9.86 -10.26 3.98
C GLY A 258 -9.82 -8.82 4.45
N ARG A 259 -8.69 -8.13 4.25
CA ARG A 259 -8.27 -6.80 4.74
C ARG A 259 -7.91 -6.75 6.22
N PHE A 260 -7.17 -7.73 6.71
CA PHE A 260 -6.71 -7.78 8.11
C PHE A 260 -5.28 -8.31 8.24
N THR A 261 -4.57 -7.85 9.28
CA THR A 261 -3.20 -8.29 9.59
C THR A 261 -3.08 -9.01 10.93
N SER A 262 -4.18 -9.13 11.68
CA SER A 262 -4.24 -9.83 12.97
C SER A 262 -5.54 -10.63 13.12
N ASP A 263 -5.52 -11.67 13.95
CA ASP A 263 -6.69 -12.52 14.19
C ASP A 263 -7.88 -11.71 14.73
N ALA A 264 -7.64 -10.83 15.71
CA ALA A 264 -8.70 -10.00 16.29
C ALA A 264 -9.38 -9.10 15.25
N GLN A 265 -8.64 -8.59 14.25
CA GLN A 265 -9.23 -7.85 13.13
C GLN A 265 -10.00 -8.79 12.20
N GLY A 266 -9.45 -9.97 11.90
CA GLY A 266 -10.10 -10.98 11.06
C GLY A 266 -11.43 -11.46 11.65
N GLU A 267 -11.46 -11.77 12.94
CA GLU A 267 -12.67 -12.16 13.67
C GLU A 267 -13.74 -11.07 13.60
N ARG A 268 -13.37 -9.81 13.85
CA ARG A 268 -14.29 -8.67 13.73
C ARG A 268 -14.85 -8.53 12.31
N GLN A 269 -13.99 -8.62 11.29
CA GLN A 269 -14.43 -8.48 9.89
C GLN A 269 -15.29 -9.65 9.42
N SER A 270 -14.99 -10.88 9.87
CA SER A 270 -15.83 -12.05 9.58
C SER A 270 -17.19 -11.92 10.26
N GLN A 271 -17.22 -11.53 11.54
CA GLN A 271 -18.46 -11.31 12.29
C GLN A 271 -19.32 -10.20 11.67
N ARG A 272 -18.72 -9.05 11.31
CA ARG A 272 -19.44 -7.96 10.63
C ARG A 272 -20.02 -8.40 9.28
N ALA A 273 -19.30 -9.21 8.53
CA ALA A 273 -19.79 -9.75 7.26
C ALA A 273 -20.98 -10.69 7.46
N LEU A 274 -20.96 -11.51 8.51
CA LEU A 274 -22.09 -12.36 8.89
C LEU A 274 -23.30 -11.50 9.31
N GLU A 275 -23.10 -10.50 10.17
CA GLU A 275 -24.14 -9.55 10.58
C GLU A 275 -24.77 -8.84 9.39
N GLN A 276 -23.96 -8.46 8.39
CA GLN A 276 -24.44 -7.87 7.15
C GLN A 276 -25.37 -8.82 6.37
N HIS A 277 -24.96 -10.07 6.17
CA HIS A 277 -25.81 -11.06 5.52
C HIS A 277 -27.08 -11.37 6.31
N GLN A 278 -27.02 -11.31 7.64
CA GLN A 278 -28.14 -11.64 8.53
C GLN A 278 -29.07 -10.45 8.84
N SER A 279 -28.67 -9.23 8.49
CA SER A 279 -29.37 -7.99 8.84
C SER A 279 -30.85 -7.97 8.43
N ASP A 280 -31.19 -8.58 7.30
CA ASP A 280 -32.56 -8.64 6.77
C ASP A 280 -33.12 -10.08 6.65
N TYR A 281 -32.51 -11.03 7.38
CA TYR A 281 -33.02 -12.41 7.51
C TYR A 281 -34.46 -12.41 8.01
N ARG A 282 -34.75 -11.63 9.07
CA ARG A 282 -36.07 -11.40 9.63
C ARG A 282 -36.41 -9.92 9.52
N GLN A 283 -37.37 -9.58 8.67
CA GLN A 283 -37.72 -8.20 8.33
C GLN A 283 -39.22 -8.01 8.44
N ALA A 284 -39.63 -6.92 9.10
CA ALA A 284 -41.01 -6.48 9.15
C ALA A 284 -41.25 -5.37 8.12
N SER A 285 -42.42 -5.35 7.52
CA SER A 285 -42.91 -4.25 6.68
C SER A 285 -44.32 -3.88 7.09
N GLY A 286 -44.64 -2.60 7.14
CA GLY A 286 -45.96 -2.16 7.56
C GLY A 286 -46.33 -0.79 7.03
N HIS A 287 -47.56 -0.36 7.33
CA HIS A 287 -48.02 1.00 7.05
C HIS A 287 -48.72 1.58 8.28
N SER A 288 -48.55 2.89 8.47
CA SER A 288 -49.10 3.63 9.62
C SER A 288 -49.52 5.05 9.23
N ASP A 289 -50.30 5.71 10.08
CA ASP A 289 -50.55 7.16 10.04
C ASP A 289 -49.76 7.92 11.12
N GLN A 290 -48.72 7.30 11.70
CA GLN A 290 -47.89 7.86 12.77
C GLN A 290 -46.79 8.79 12.22
N PRO A 291 -46.87 10.12 12.41
CA PRO A 291 -45.89 11.07 11.86
C PRO A 291 -44.55 11.10 12.59
N THR A 292 -44.41 10.41 13.74
CA THR A 292 -43.13 10.32 14.47
C THR A 292 -42.18 9.25 13.93
N LEU A 293 -42.63 8.38 13.03
CA LEU A 293 -41.76 7.31 12.53
C LEU A 293 -40.56 7.93 11.81
N SER A 294 -39.35 7.51 12.19
CA SER A 294 -38.14 7.88 11.50
C SER A 294 -37.09 6.76 11.52
N SER A 295 -36.34 6.58 10.44
CA SER A 295 -35.24 5.63 10.32
C SER A 295 -34.19 5.86 11.40
N GLY A 296 -33.58 4.79 11.90
CA GLY A 296 -32.68 4.86 13.06
C GLY A 296 -33.39 5.03 14.41
N HIS A 297 -34.70 4.83 14.46
CA HIS A 297 -35.45 4.77 15.71
C HIS A 297 -36.09 3.39 15.93
N PHE A 298 -36.28 3.03 17.19
CA PHE A 298 -37.05 1.83 17.54
C PHE A 298 -38.53 2.16 17.63
N LEU A 299 -39.35 1.45 16.86
CA LEU A 299 -40.79 1.44 16.94
C LEU A 299 -41.24 0.30 17.86
N THR A 300 -41.76 0.65 19.03
CA THR A 300 -42.44 -0.33 19.89
C THR A 300 -43.90 -0.43 19.49
N ILE A 301 -44.33 -1.63 19.13
CA ILE A 301 -45.71 -1.95 18.78
C ILE A 301 -46.47 -2.38 20.03
N SER A 302 -47.70 -1.90 20.19
CA SER A 302 -48.62 -2.38 21.22
C SER A 302 -49.90 -2.95 20.59
N GLU A 303 -50.59 -3.81 21.34
CA GLU A 303 -51.92 -4.34 20.95
C GLU A 303 -51.94 -5.19 19.66
N HIS A 304 -50.78 -5.63 19.15
CA HIS A 304 -50.75 -6.58 18.04
C HIS A 304 -51.25 -7.97 18.52
N PRO A 305 -52.12 -8.68 17.74
CA PRO A 305 -52.68 -9.99 18.13
C PRO A 305 -51.62 -11.07 18.42
N VAL A 306 -50.48 -10.99 17.72
CA VAL A 306 -49.31 -11.81 18.00
C VAL A 306 -48.47 -11.11 19.06
N SER A 307 -48.48 -11.63 20.29
CA SER A 307 -47.80 -11.03 21.45
C SER A 307 -46.31 -10.81 21.24
N ASP A 308 -45.65 -11.74 20.54
CA ASP A 308 -44.20 -11.74 20.32
C ASP A 308 -43.73 -10.60 19.39
N TRP A 309 -44.67 -9.91 18.72
CA TRP A 309 -44.38 -8.77 17.85
C TRP A 309 -44.51 -7.44 18.57
N ASN A 310 -45.07 -7.42 19.79
CA ASN A 310 -45.15 -6.25 20.66
C ASN A 310 -43.81 -5.99 21.36
N VAL A 311 -42.76 -5.86 20.55
CA VAL A 311 -41.37 -5.62 20.94
C VAL A 311 -40.83 -4.42 20.16
N PRO A 312 -39.65 -3.87 20.52
CA PRO A 312 -39.03 -2.82 19.72
C PRO A 312 -38.52 -3.34 18.37
N TRP A 313 -38.80 -2.59 17.30
CA TRP A 313 -38.35 -2.85 15.95
C TRP A 313 -37.55 -1.65 15.42
N LEU A 314 -36.31 -1.85 14.99
CA LEU A 314 -35.48 -0.82 14.39
C LEU A 314 -36.01 -0.46 13.00
N LEU A 315 -36.47 0.77 12.81
CA LEU A 315 -36.87 1.30 11.51
C LEU A 315 -35.61 1.49 10.64
N THR A 316 -35.50 0.69 9.58
CA THR A 316 -34.38 0.76 8.63
C THR A 316 -34.70 1.61 7.40
N HIS A 317 -35.98 1.74 7.07
CA HIS A 317 -36.50 2.56 5.97
C HIS A 317 -37.91 3.05 6.30
N VAL A 318 -38.21 4.30 6.00
CA VAL A 318 -39.57 4.88 6.08
C VAL A 318 -39.83 5.68 4.81
N HIS A 319 -40.92 5.35 4.13
CA HIS A 319 -41.48 6.12 3.02
C HIS A 319 -42.64 6.94 3.55
N HIS A 320 -42.60 8.26 3.37
CA HIS A 320 -43.60 9.20 3.85
C HIS A 320 -44.41 9.77 2.70
N GLU A 321 -45.72 9.89 2.90
CA GLU A 321 -46.61 10.53 1.93
C GLU A 321 -47.64 11.39 2.65
N GLY A 322 -47.85 12.60 2.15
CA GLY A 322 -48.86 13.52 2.65
C GLY A 322 -49.58 14.22 1.52
N LYS A 323 -50.87 14.49 1.71
CA LYS A 323 -51.69 15.24 0.74
C LYS A 323 -52.73 16.12 1.41
N GLN A 324 -52.75 17.40 1.07
CA GLN A 324 -53.68 18.38 1.61
C GLN A 324 -54.37 19.11 0.45
N PRO A 325 -55.38 18.51 -0.20
CA PRO A 325 -56.04 19.11 -1.36
C PRO A 325 -56.80 20.40 -1.02
N GLN A 326 -57.07 20.70 0.25
CA GLN A 326 -57.83 21.87 0.69
C GLN A 326 -57.16 23.21 0.33
N VAL A 327 -55.83 23.23 0.16
CA VAL A 327 -55.06 24.42 -0.25
C VAL A 327 -55.38 24.90 -1.67
N LEU A 328 -56.12 24.12 -2.45
CA LEU A 328 -56.47 24.47 -3.84
C LEU A 328 -57.71 25.37 -3.96
N GLU A 329 -58.37 25.74 -2.85
CA GLU A 329 -59.46 26.74 -2.75
C GLU A 329 -60.40 26.76 -3.99
N GLU A 330 -60.96 25.60 -4.37
CA GLU A 330 -61.91 25.34 -5.48
C GLU A 330 -61.34 25.05 -6.89
N GLN A 331 -60.03 24.86 -7.08
CA GLN A 331 -59.46 24.35 -8.35
C GLN A 331 -59.23 22.84 -8.35
N GLY A 332 -59.81 22.14 -9.33
CA GLY A 332 -59.65 20.69 -9.55
C GLY A 332 -58.28 20.24 -10.10
N GLY A 333 -57.18 20.78 -9.57
CA GLY A 333 -55.83 20.34 -9.89
C GLY A 333 -55.53 18.99 -9.23
N ARG A 334 -55.05 18.00 -10.00
CA ARG A 334 -54.57 16.73 -9.45
C ARG A 334 -53.07 16.84 -9.16
N SER A 335 -52.65 16.38 -7.99
CA SER A 335 -51.22 16.17 -7.68
C SER A 335 -50.55 15.33 -8.78
N THR A 336 -49.32 15.69 -9.13
CA THR A 336 -48.55 15.02 -10.19
C THR A 336 -47.57 13.97 -9.65
N LEU A 337 -47.45 13.85 -8.33
CA LEU A 337 -46.62 12.82 -7.68
C LEU A 337 -47.21 11.43 -7.93
N LEU A 338 -46.52 10.63 -8.74
CA LEU A 338 -46.94 9.29 -9.18
C LEU A 338 -47.12 8.29 -8.02
N HIS A 339 -46.40 8.47 -6.91
CA HIS A 339 -46.44 7.57 -5.75
C HIS A 339 -47.65 7.82 -4.84
N SER A 340 -48.24 9.02 -4.87
CA SER A 340 -49.45 9.38 -4.10
C SER A 340 -50.76 8.74 -4.60
N GLN A 341 -50.69 7.75 -5.49
CA GLN A 341 -51.87 7.06 -6.01
C GLN A 341 -52.59 6.33 -4.86
N GLY A 342 -53.88 6.61 -4.71
CA GLY A 342 -54.73 6.03 -3.67
C GLY A 342 -54.85 6.87 -2.38
N LEU A 343 -53.97 7.86 -2.13
CA LEU A 343 -54.15 8.79 -1.01
C LEU A 343 -55.01 9.99 -1.46
N SER A 344 -56.17 10.16 -0.83
CA SER A 344 -57.05 11.29 -1.11
C SER A 344 -56.67 12.54 -0.32
N GLN A 345 -56.26 12.37 0.95
CA GLN A 345 -55.98 13.45 1.91
C GLN A 345 -55.18 12.87 3.09
N GLY A 346 -54.54 13.72 3.90
CA GLY A 346 -53.84 13.42 5.15
C GLY A 346 -52.49 12.73 4.97
N TYR A 347 -51.97 12.13 6.04
CA TYR A 347 -50.61 11.56 6.12
C TYR A 347 -50.66 10.03 6.21
N ARG A 348 -49.70 9.37 5.55
CA ARG A 348 -49.41 7.95 5.71
C ARG A 348 -47.91 7.70 5.58
N ASN A 349 -47.45 6.57 6.09
CA ASN A 349 -46.13 6.06 5.81
C ASN A 349 -46.13 4.55 5.59
N HIS A 350 -45.10 4.08 4.91
CA HIS A 350 -44.73 2.67 4.83
C HIS A 350 -43.35 2.50 5.45
N PHE A 351 -43.17 1.51 6.31
CA PHE A 351 -41.91 1.29 6.98
C PHE A 351 -41.39 -0.12 6.79
N VAL A 352 -40.07 -0.25 6.86
CA VAL A 352 -39.35 -1.52 6.95
C VAL A 352 -38.56 -1.50 8.24
N ALA A 353 -38.61 -2.60 8.98
CA ALA A 353 -37.97 -2.69 10.28
C ALA A 353 -37.32 -4.06 10.51
N ILE A 354 -36.35 -4.11 11.41
CA ILE A 354 -35.70 -5.35 11.86
C ILE A 354 -35.83 -5.46 13.39
N PRO A 355 -35.81 -6.68 13.98
CA PRO A 355 -35.91 -6.82 15.43
C PRO A 355 -34.77 -6.10 16.16
N GLU A 356 -35.04 -5.57 17.35
CA GLU A 356 -34.02 -4.93 18.20
C GLU A 356 -32.77 -5.79 18.37
N GLY A 357 -32.88 -7.09 18.67
CA GLY A 357 -31.72 -7.96 18.86
C GLY A 357 -30.78 -8.15 17.65
N VAL A 358 -31.12 -7.63 16.46
CA VAL A 358 -30.30 -7.75 15.24
C VAL A 358 -29.40 -6.53 15.09
N THR A 359 -28.08 -6.76 15.03
CA THR A 359 -27.11 -5.71 14.73
C THR A 359 -27.24 -5.27 13.28
N TYR A 360 -27.67 -4.03 13.04
CA TYR A 360 -27.78 -3.49 11.69
C TYR A 360 -26.40 -3.25 11.07
N ARG A 361 -26.23 -3.77 9.86
CA ARG A 361 -25.16 -3.45 8.91
C ARG A 361 -25.80 -3.20 7.55
N SER A 362 -25.30 -2.23 6.80
CA SER A 362 -25.86 -1.89 5.49
C SER A 362 -25.86 -3.10 4.54
N PRO A 363 -27.01 -3.55 4.02
CA PRO A 363 -27.04 -4.59 3.00
C PRO A 363 -26.58 -4.07 1.63
N VAL A 364 -26.60 -2.75 1.41
CA VAL A 364 -26.11 -2.10 0.20
C VAL A 364 -24.59 -2.16 0.18
N VAL A 365 -24.03 -2.71 -0.90
CA VAL A 365 -22.59 -2.82 -1.12
C VAL A 365 -22.06 -1.54 -1.74
N PHE A 366 -21.15 -0.86 -1.03
CA PHE A 366 -20.45 0.31 -1.54
C PHE A 366 -19.08 -0.10 -2.09
N SER A 367 -19.01 -0.34 -3.40
CA SER A 367 -17.80 -0.85 -4.04
C SER A 367 -16.64 0.15 -3.96
N LYS A 368 -15.47 -0.37 -3.59
CA LYS A 368 -14.20 0.37 -3.62
C LYS A 368 -13.71 0.58 -5.04
N PRO A 369 -13.25 1.80 -5.40
CA PRO A 369 -12.58 2.03 -6.68
C PRO A 369 -11.39 1.09 -6.88
N ARG A 370 -11.19 0.64 -8.12
CA ARG A 370 -10.08 -0.23 -8.49
C ARG A 370 -9.26 0.37 -9.61
N ILE A 371 -7.94 0.18 -9.54
CA ILE A 371 -7.01 0.49 -10.63
C ILE A 371 -6.54 -0.84 -11.22
N HIS A 372 -7.04 -1.18 -12.40
CA HIS A 372 -6.71 -2.44 -13.07
C HIS A 372 -5.36 -2.41 -13.81
N GLY A 373 -4.78 -1.23 -14.01
CA GLY A 373 -3.49 -1.04 -14.65
C GLY A 373 -2.39 -0.66 -13.67
N SER A 374 -1.29 -0.16 -14.23
CA SER A 374 -0.21 0.45 -13.46
C SER A 374 -0.19 1.95 -13.69
N GLN A 375 0.33 2.69 -12.71
CA GLN A 375 0.57 4.12 -12.79
C GLN A 375 2.03 4.40 -12.56
N THR A 376 2.50 5.55 -13.03
CA THR A 376 3.85 6.01 -12.72
C THR A 376 3.83 6.88 -11.46
N ALA A 377 4.85 6.76 -10.63
CA ALA A 377 5.07 7.61 -9.47
C ALA A 377 6.55 7.97 -9.35
N ARG A 378 6.89 8.96 -8.52
CA ARG A 378 8.28 9.35 -8.27
C ARG A 378 8.70 8.93 -6.87
N VAL A 379 9.86 8.30 -6.73
CA VAL A 379 10.40 7.92 -5.41
C VAL A 379 10.73 9.17 -4.60
N THR A 380 10.27 9.21 -3.35
CA THR A 380 10.49 10.32 -2.42
C THR A 380 11.23 9.86 -1.17
N GLY A 381 11.74 10.82 -0.40
CA GLY A 381 12.42 10.59 0.86
C GLY A 381 12.75 11.93 1.55
N PRO A 382 13.36 11.88 2.74
CA PRO A 382 13.74 13.08 3.48
C PRO A 382 14.69 13.97 2.68
N ALA A 383 14.65 15.27 2.94
CA ALA A 383 15.50 16.24 2.26
C ALA A 383 16.99 15.84 2.35
N GLY A 384 17.66 15.83 1.20
CA GLY A 384 19.09 15.52 1.10
C GLY A 384 19.45 14.02 1.07
N GLN A 385 18.49 13.10 1.21
CA GLN A 385 18.75 11.66 1.06
C GLN A 385 18.64 11.22 -0.41
N GLU A 386 19.64 10.51 -0.92
CA GLU A 386 19.59 9.87 -2.25
C GLU A 386 18.87 8.50 -2.22
N ILE A 387 18.89 7.83 -1.07
CA ILE A 387 18.27 6.50 -0.87
C ILE A 387 17.46 6.55 0.42
N HIS A 388 16.18 6.21 0.34
CA HIS A 388 15.29 6.12 1.48
C HIS A 388 14.50 4.80 1.41
N CYS A 389 14.94 3.80 2.17
CA CYS A 389 14.27 2.50 2.24
C CYS A 389 14.23 1.94 3.66
N ASP A 390 13.30 1.03 3.90
CA ASP A 390 13.18 0.32 5.17
C ASP A 390 13.90 -1.05 5.16
N VAL A 391 13.74 -1.82 6.24
CA VAL A 391 14.36 -3.16 6.41
C VAL A 391 13.93 -4.19 5.36
N PHE A 392 12.82 -3.94 4.64
CA PHE A 392 12.32 -4.81 3.57
C PHE A 392 12.68 -4.28 2.17
N GLY A 393 13.50 -3.21 2.09
CA GLY A 393 13.83 -2.55 0.82
C GLY A 393 12.65 -1.82 0.19
N ARG A 394 11.60 -1.50 0.96
CA ARG A 394 10.45 -0.71 0.50
C ARG A 394 10.85 0.74 0.35
N VAL A 395 10.19 1.47 -0.54
CA VAL A 395 10.41 2.91 -0.74
C VAL A 395 9.09 3.67 -0.66
N LYS A 396 9.17 4.99 -0.50
CA LYS A 396 8.00 5.89 -0.58
C LYS A 396 7.96 6.58 -1.93
N VAL A 397 6.76 6.97 -2.36
CA VAL A 397 6.55 7.60 -3.66
C VAL A 397 5.57 8.77 -3.55
N SER A 398 5.64 9.69 -4.50
CA SER A 398 4.62 10.70 -4.77
C SER A 398 3.90 10.34 -6.06
N PHE A 399 2.57 10.22 -5.98
CA PHE A 399 1.70 9.98 -7.12
C PHE A 399 1.36 11.29 -7.83
N HIS A 400 1.27 11.26 -9.16
CA HIS A 400 1.02 12.46 -9.96
C HIS A 400 -0.34 13.11 -9.73
N TRP A 401 -1.31 12.35 -9.22
CA TRP A 401 -2.66 12.84 -8.90
C TRP A 401 -2.79 13.37 -7.47
N ASP A 402 -1.81 13.14 -6.59
CA ASP A 402 -1.85 13.70 -5.26
C ASP A 402 -1.53 15.20 -5.30
N ARG A 403 -2.46 16.00 -4.78
CA ARG A 403 -2.39 17.47 -4.79
C ARG A 403 -1.98 18.06 -3.44
N SER A 404 -1.68 17.23 -2.45
CA SER A 404 -1.19 17.67 -1.14
C SER A 404 0.07 18.53 -1.24
N GLY A 405 0.87 18.35 -2.29
CA GLY A 405 2.09 19.11 -2.57
C GLY A 405 3.33 18.63 -1.79
N ALA A 406 3.18 17.65 -0.91
CA ALA A 406 4.30 17.03 -0.21
C ALA A 406 5.02 16.05 -1.15
N SER A 407 6.29 16.32 -1.46
CA SER A 407 7.19 15.41 -2.20
C SER A 407 8.34 14.98 -1.31
N ASP A 408 8.01 14.48 -0.11
CA ASP A 408 8.94 14.10 0.96
C ASP A 408 8.61 12.69 1.49
N ASP A 409 9.08 12.36 2.70
CA ASP A 409 8.83 11.08 3.34
C ASP A 409 7.40 10.92 3.89
N THR A 410 6.50 11.88 3.68
CA THR A 410 5.08 11.79 4.04
C THR A 410 4.15 11.60 2.83
N SER A 411 4.69 11.51 1.61
CA SER A 411 3.87 11.40 0.38
C SER A 411 3.08 10.08 0.26
N SER A 412 3.57 8.97 0.82
CA SER A 412 2.90 7.67 0.74
C SER A 412 3.27 6.73 1.88
N CYS A 413 2.61 5.57 1.92
CA CYS A 413 3.06 4.45 2.73
C CYS A 413 4.34 3.82 2.15
N TRP A 414 4.87 2.81 2.81
CA TRP A 414 5.99 2.02 2.30
C TRP A 414 5.54 1.02 1.24
N LEU A 415 5.97 1.22 -0.01
CA LEU A 415 5.66 0.35 -1.14
C LEU A 415 6.74 -0.74 -1.29
N ARG A 416 6.31 -2.00 -1.38
CA ARG A 416 7.21 -3.11 -1.75
C ARG A 416 7.72 -2.93 -3.18
N VAL A 417 8.97 -3.31 -3.40
CA VAL A 417 9.61 -3.27 -4.71
C VAL A 417 9.74 -4.70 -5.22
N ALA A 418 9.21 -4.96 -6.41
CA ALA A 418 9.39 -6.23 -7.09
C ALA A 418 10.87 -6.44 -7.42
N SER A 419 11.41 -7.61 -7.07
CA SER A 419 12.74 -8.03 -7.48
C SER A 419 12.64 -9.00 -8.65
N SER A 420 13.64 -8.98 -9.54
CA SER A 420 13.77 -9.98 -10.61
C SER A 420 14.09 -11.37 -10.08
N TRP A 421 14.65 -11.49 -8.87
CA TRP A 421 14.95 -12.77 -8.23
C TRP A 421 15.02 -12.59 -6.71
N ALA A 422 14.12 -13.22 -5.95
CA ALA A 422 14.09 -13.13 -4.49
C ALA A 422 13.90 -14.50 -3.85
N GLY A 423 14.77 -14.86 -2.91
CA GLY A 423 14.71 -16.09 -2.13
C GLY A 423 15.14 -15.88 -0.68
N ASP A 424 15.25 -16.97 0.08
CA ASP A 424 15.69 -16.92 1.48
C ASP A 424 17.18 -16.56 1.57
N SER A 425 17.46 -15.28 1.76
CA SER A 425 18.82 -14.73 1.86
C SER A 425 19.66 -14.86 0.57
N TYR A 426 19.03 -14.96 -0.60
CA TYR A 426 19.68 -14.91 -1.91
C TYR A 426 18.78 -14.20 -2.96
N GLY A 427 19.38 -13.75 -4.06
CA GLY A 427 18.67 -13.09 -5.16
C GLY A 427 19.26 -11.74 -5.56
N ALA A 428 18.49 -10.96 -6.30
CA ALA A 428 18.82 -9.62 -6.75
C ALA A 428 18.17 -8.57 -5.84
N VAL A 429 18.92 -7.54 -5.46
CA VAL A 429 18.41 -6.39 -4.69
C VAL A 429 18.83 -5.12 -5.41
N THR A 430 17.87 -4.34 -5.87
CA THR A 430 18.11 -3.04 -6.50
C THR A 430 17.07 -2.05 -5.97
N ILE A 431 17.50 -1.17 -5.07
CA ILE A 431 16.62 -0.22 -4.38
C ILE A 431 16.41 1.01 -5.26
N PRO A 432 15.16 1.35 -5.64
CA PRO A 432 14.86 2.61 -6.31
C PRO A 432 15.31 3.80 -5.45
N ARG A 433 15.98 4.75 -6.08
CA ARG A 433 16.55 5.95 -5.42
C ARG A 433 15.59 7.13 -5.53
N VAL A 434 15.71 8.08 -4.59
CA VAL A 434 14.91 9.30 -4.58
C VAL A 434 15.04 10.02 -5.93
N GLY A 435 13.90 10.43 -6.49
CA GLY A 435 13.80 11.08 -7.80
C GLY A 435 13.58 10.13 -8.98
N MET A 436 13.85 8.82 -8.83
CA MET A 436 13.57 7.84 -9.88
C MET A 436 12.07 7.72 -10.16
N GLU A 437 11.73 7.52 -11.43
CA GLU A 437 10.36 7.20 -11.85
C GLU A 437 10.14 5.68 -11.77
N VAL A 438 9.04 5.29 -11.14
CA VAL A 438 8.69 3.90 -10.89
C VAL A 438 7.30 3.59 -11.42
N LEU A 439 7.11 2.34 -11.84
CA LEU A 439 5.81 1.79 -12.19
C LEU A 439 5.19 1.16 -10.94
N VAL A 440 4.01 1.63 -10.55
CA VAL A 440 3.23 1.17 -9.40
C VAL A 440 2.03 0.38 -9.90
N SER A 441 1.93 -0.87 -9.49
CA SER A 441 0.79 -1.76 -9.67
C SER A 441 0.01 -1.88 -8.36
N TYR A 442 -1.21 -2.40 -8.41
CA TYR A 442 -2.11 -2.50 -7.26
C TYR A 442 -2.57 -3.95 -7.07
N LEU A 443 -2.31 -4.54 -5.89
CA LEU A 443 -2.70 -5.92 -5.60
C LEU A 443 -4.24 -6.04 -5.59
N GLU A 444 -4.79 -6.99 -6.36
CA GLU A 444 -6.25 -7.12 -6.61
C GLU A 444 -6.92 -5.87 -7.19
N GLY A 445 -6.12 -4.95 -7.74
CA GLY A 445 -6.55 -3.63 -8.18
C GLY A 445 -6.91 -2.67 -7.05
N ASP A 446 -6.62 -2.99 -5.79
CA ASP A 446 -6.97 -2.16 -4.65
C ASP A 446 -6.02 -0.97 -4.50
N VAL A 447 -6.60 0.23 -4.53
CA VAL A 447 -5.91 1.52 -4.42
C VAL A 447 -5.09 1.69 -3.13
N ASP A 448 -5.42 0.94 -2.08
CA ASP A 448 -4.71 0.94 -0.79
C ASP A 448 -3.56 -0.09 -0.73
N GLN A 449 -3.37 -0.92 -1.77
CA GLN A 449 -2.28 -1.90 -1.85
C GLN A 449 -1.33 -1.68 -3.04
N PRO A 450 -0.63 -0.53 -3.08
CA PRO A 450 0.36 -0.26 -4.12
C PRO A 450 1.65 -1.08 -3.93
N VAL A 451 2.20 -1.56 -5.05
CA VAL A 451 3.49 -2.27 -5.15
C VAL A 451 4.26 -1.73 -6.36
N ILE A 452 5.55 -1.51 -6.23
CA ILE A 452 6.40 -1.11 -7.35
C ILE A 452 6.74 -2.36 -8.17
N SER A 453 6.37 -2.36 -9.45
CA SER A 453 6.60 -3.46 -10.39
C SER A 453 7.80 -3.23 -11.31
N GLY A 454 8.34 -2.00 -11.37
CA GLY A 454 9.53 -1.68 -12.15
C GLY A 454 9.96 -0.22 -12.05
N CYS A 455 11.08 0.11 -12.69
CA CYS A 455 11.59 1.48 -12.83
C CYS A 455 11.52 1.92 -14.30
N LEU A 456 11.24 3.19 -14.54
CA LEU A 456 11.16 3.77 -15.88
C LEU A 456 12.24 4.82 -16.09
N VAL A 457 12.72 4.91 -17.33
CA VAL A 457 13.60 5.99 -17.77
C VAL A 457 12.77 7.24 -18.02
N SER A 458 13.26 8.39 -17.56
CA SER A 458 12.59 9.69 -17.72
C SER A 458 13.59 10.74 -18.20
N SER A 459 13.10 11.93 -18.59
CA SER A 459 13.98 13.06 -18.93
C SER A 459 14.83 13.54 -17.74
N LEU A 460 14.37 13.31 -16.51
CA LEU A 460 15.08 13.62 -15.26
C LEU A 460 16.07 12.51 -14.85
N THR A 461 15.77 11.27 -15.24
CA THR A 461 16.60 10.09 -14.97
C THR A 461 16.88 9.34 -16.28
N PRO A 462 17.69 9.93 -17.18
CA PRO A 462 17.94 9.36 -18.49
C PRO A 462 18.79 8.08 -18.39
N THR A 463 18.73 7.25 -19.43
CA THR A 463 19.58 6.08 -19.54
C THR A 463 21.07 6.47 -19.62
N PRO A 464 21.99 5.66 -19.07
CA PRO A 464 23.42 5.85 -19.24
C PRO A 464 23.94 5.66 -20.68
N LEU A 465 23.13 5.11 -21.59
CA LEU A 465 23.49 4.90 -23.01
C LEU A 465 23.07 6.08 -23.89
N LYS A 466 23.87 6.41 -24.91
CA LYS A 466 23.48 7.40 -25.93
C LYS A 466 22.60 6.75 -26.97
N LEU A 467 21.33 6.52 -26.64
CA LEU A 467 20.37 5.91 -27.58
C LEU A 467 19.91 6.91 -28.65
N PRO A 468 19.73 6.48 -29.92
CA PRO A 468 19.83 5.09 -30.42
C PRO A 468 21.23 4.67 -30.90
N ALA A 469 22.27 5.49 -30.74
CA ALA A 469 23.62 5.18 -31.23
C ALA A 469 24.23 3.92 -30.58
N ASP A 470 24.03 3.76 -29.27
CA ASP A 470 24.54 2.64 -28.47
C ASP A 470 23.53 1.48 -28.34
N LYS A 471 22.62 1.31 -29.32
CA LYS A 471 21.52 0.31 -29.25
C LYS A 471 21.97 -1.16 -29.17
N THR A 472 23.23 -1.46 -29.45
CA THR A 472 23.84 -2.79 -29.37
C THR A 472 24.51 -3.07 -28.02
N GLN A 473 24.39 -2.14 -27.07
CA GLN A 473 24.97 -2.30 -25.73
C GLN A 473 23.92 -2.69 -24.70
N SER A 474 24.27 -3.68 -23.88
CA SER A 474 23.51 -4.09 -22.69
C SER A 474 24.34 -3.82 -21.45
N ILE A 475 23.80 -3.11 -20.46
CA ILE A 475 24.57 -2.67 -19.29
C ILE A 475 23.87 -2.87 -17.94
N LEU A 476 24.67 -3.16 -16.92
CA LEU A 476 24.34 -3.00 -15.51
C LEU A 476 25.32 -1.98 -14.92
N ARG A 477 24.89 -0.73 -14.78
CA ARG A 477 25.69 0.38 -14.25
C ARG A 477 25.10 0.90 -12.94
N SER A 478 25.93 1.01 -11.91
CA SER A 478 25.58 1.61 -10.61
C SER A 478 25.94 3.10 -10.56
N ARG A 479 25.71 3.75 -9.42
CA ARG A 479 26.20 5.11 -9.12
C ARG A 479 26.64 5.19 -7.67
N SER A 480 27.86 5.67 -7.42
CA SER A 480 28.34 5.92 -6.06
C SER A 480 27.40 6.88 -5.31
N THR A 481 27.21 6.66 -4.02
CA THR A 481 26.29 7.42 -3.16
C THR A 481 26.88 7.55 -1.75
N PRO A 482 26.65 8.65 -1.03
CA PRO A 482 26.01 9.90 -1.49
C PRO A 482 26.95 10.80 -2.33
N GLY A 483 26.40 11.80 -3.02
CA GLY A 483 27.14 12.88 -3.70
C GLY A 483 27.77 12.49 -5.04
N GLY A 484 27.19 11.51 -5.74
CA GLY A 484 27.88 10.65 -6.71
C GLY A 484 28.85 11.33 -7.71
N GLY A 485 30.00 10.69 -7.92
CA GLY A 485 31.05 11.04 -8.91
C GLY A 485 31.74 9.82 -9.56
N GLY A 486 31.18 8.62 -9.40
CA GLY A 486 31.74 7.37 -9.92
C GLY A 486 30.68 6.27 -10.09
N TYR A 487 31.06 5.13 -10.67
CA TYR A 487 30.15 4.01 -10.97
C TYR A 487 30.86 2.66 -11.08
N ASN A 488 30.14 1.57 -10.78
CA ASN A 488 30.54 0.22 -11.20
C ASN A 488 29.74 -0.16 -12.44
N GLU A 489 30.32 -0.93 -13.37
CA GLU A 489 29.64 -1.30 -14.62
C GLU A 489 30.06 -2.69 -15.10
N LEU A 490 29.06 -3.47 -15.49
CA LEU A 490 29.20 -4.55 -16.45
C LEU A 490 28.51 -4.14 -17.75
N ARG A 491 29.23 -4.17 -18.87
CA ARG A 491 28.71 -3.84 -20.19
C ARG A 491 29.07 -4.91 -21.21
N LEU A 492 28.09 -5.28 -22.02
CA LEU A 492 28.21 -6.17 -23.17
C LEU A 492 27.94 -5.34 -24.44
N GLU A 493 28.86 -5.37 -25.39
CA GLU A 493 28.70 -4.83 -26.74
C GLU A 493 28.48 -6.01 -27.69
N ASP A 494 27.35 -6.00 -28.39
CA ASP A 494 26.91 -7.07 -29.30
C ASP A 494 27.07 -6.70 -30.78
N ARG A 495 27.74 -5.59 -31.09
CA ARG A 495 28.03 -5.22 -32.48
C ARG A 495 29.00 -6.22 -33.12
N HIS A 496 28.54 -6.88 -34.17
CA HIS A 496 29.30 -7.88 -34.90
C HIS A 496 30.70 -7.40 -35.33
N GLY A 497 31.73 -8.14 -34.95
CA GLY A 497 33.14 -7.84 -35.21
C GLY A 497 33.74 -6.76 -34.31
N GLN A 498 32.98 -6.26 -33.33
CA GLN A 498 33.40 -5.27 -32.32
C GLN A 498 32.89 -5.68 -30.92
N GLU A 499 32.58 -6.96 -30.72
CA GLU A 499 32.04 -7.48 -29.48
C GLU A 499 33.00 -7.24 -28.31
N LYS A 500 32.46 -6.83 -27.17
CA LYS A 500 33.28 -6.47 -26.02
C LYS A 500 32.53 -6.65 -24.71
N ILE A 501 33.19 -7.32 -23.76
CA ILE A 501 32.82 -7.26 -22.35
C ILE A 501 33.68 -6.18 -21.69
N TYR A 502 33.02 -5.21 -21.05
CA TYR A 502 33.67 -4.17 -20.26
C TYR A 502 33.24 -4.29 -18.81
N LEU A 503 34.23 -4.40 -17.93
CA LEU A 503 34.04 -4.47 -16.50
C LEU A 503 34.78 -3.30 -15.85
N HIS A 504 34.07 -2.52 -15.03
CA HIS A 504 34.61 -1.38 -14.31
C HIS A 504 34.27 -1.46 -12.84
N ALA A 505 35.30 -1.46 -12.00
CA ALA A 505 35.18 -1.29 -10.55
C ALA A 505 35.67 0.11 -10.19
N GLN A 506 34.83 0.91 -9.52
CA GLN A 506 35.17 2.29 -9.14
C GLN A 506 36.26 2.35 -8.07
N ARG A 507 36.42 1.29 -7.28
CA ARG A 507 37.37 1.22 -6.16
C ARG A 507 38.10 -0.11 -6.15
N ASP A 508 37.61 -1.09 -5.38
CA ASP A 508 38.24 -2.38 -5.23
C ASP A 508 37.50 -3.43 -6.08
N MET A 509 38.25 -4.36 -6.69
CA MET A 509 37.68 -5.58 -7.26
C MET A 509 38.29 -6.79 -6.57
N GLN A 510 37.43 -7.65 -6.04
CA GLN A 510 37.83 -8.91 -5.38
C GLN A 510 37.21 -10.08 -6.14
N GLN A 511 37.99 -11.14 -6.32
CA GLN A 511 37.53 -12.40 -6.91
C GLN A 511 37.85 -13.53 -5.92
N HIS A 512 36.83 -14.31 -5.56
CA HIS A 512 36.97 -15.47 -4.68
C HIS A 512 36.39 -16.69 -5.38
N ILE A 513 37.24 -17.67 -5.69
CA ILE A 513 36.89 -18.87 -6.45
C ILE A 513 37.24 -20.06 -5.56
N GLU A 514 36.22 -20.83 -5.17
CA GLU A 514 36.40 -21.93 -4.19
C GLU A 514 37.03 -23.19 -4.79
N ASN A 515 37.01 -23.32 -6.12
CA ASN A 515 37.55 -24.48 -6.83
C ASN A 515 38.43 -24.02 -8.01
N ASP A 516 38.12 -24.45 -9.23
CA ASP A 516 38.97 -24.21 -10.40
C ASP A 516 38.67 -22.85 -11.08
N SER A 517 39.73 -22.13 -11.44
CA SER A 517 39.67 -20.99 -12.37
C SER A 517 40.39 -21.35 -13.68
N ARG A 518 39.74 -21.07 -14.82
CA ARG A 518 40.29 -21.36 -16.16
C ARG A 518 40.19 -20.11 -17.02
N LEU A 519 41.29 -19.73 -17.66
CA LEU A 519 41.36 -18.58 -18.57
C LEU A 519 41.97 -19.03 -19.90
N GLN A 520 41.19 -18.88 -20.97
CA GLN A 520 41.65 -19.08 -22.34
C GLN A 520 41.52 -17.77 -23.10
N ILE A 521 42.60 -17.37 -23.77
CA ILE A 521 42.67 -16.17 -24.59
C ILE A 521 43.32 -16.57 -25.90
N ASP A 522 42.54 -16.61 -26.99
CA ASP A 522 43.05 -16.96 -28.31
C ASP A 522 43.85 -15.80 -28.96
N GLY A 523 43.54 -14.57 -28.52
CA GLY A 523 44.24 -13.36 -28.92
C GLY A 523 45.36 -12.97 -27.94
N GLN A 524 45.43 -11.68 -27.64
CA GLN A 524 46.45 -11.11 -26.76
C GLN A 524 45.91 -10.87 -25.34
N ARG A 525 46.73 -11.17 -24.32
CA ARG A 525 46.53 -10.70 -22.94
C ARG A 525 47.49 -9.56 -22.65
N GLU A 526 46.98 -8.47 -22.11
CA GLU A 526 47.76 -7.33 -21.63
C GLU A 526 47.32 -6.99 -20.21
N GLU A 527 48.29 -6.69 -19.35
CA GLU A 527 48.04 -6.38 -17.94
C GLU A 527 48.97 -5.25 -17.51
N THR A 528 48.41 -4.20 -16.91
CA THR A 528 49.16 -3.05 -16.39
C THR A 528 48.81 -2.86 -14.93
N ILE A 529 49.83 -2.96 -14.08
CA ILE A 529 49.70 -2.79 -12.63
C ILE A 529 50.62 -1.65 -12.23
N SER A 530 50.03 -0.51 -11.87
CA SER A 530 50.81 0.67 -11.45
C SER A 530 51.33 0.58 -10.02
N GLY A 531 50.71 -0.28 -9.20
CA GLY A 531 51.12 -0.57 -7.83
C GLY A 531 51.86 -1.90 -7.73
N THR A 532 51.75 -2.55 -6.58
CA THR A 532 52.40 -3.84 -6.31
C THR A 532 51.55 -4.99 -6.84
N SER A 533 52.21 -5.96 -7.49
CA SER A 533 51.63 -7.27 -7.83
C SER A 533 52.23 -8.33 -6.93
N VAL A 534 51.38 -9.12 -6.24
CA VAL A 534 51.82 -10.18 -5.34
C VAL A 534 51.12 -11.47 -5.74
N VAL A 535 51.89 -12.52 -6.01
CA VAL A 535 51.39 -13.85 -6.39
C VAL A 535 51.95 -14.88 -5.42
N VAL A 536 51.05 -15.60 -4.73
CA VAL A 536 51.41 -16.67 -3.80
C VAL A 536 50.80 -17.99 -4.30
N LEU A 537 51.67 -18.89 -4.74
CA LEU A 537 51.28 -20.23 -5.19
C LEU A 537 51.75 -21.23 -4.13
N LYS A 538 50.79 -21.93 -3.50
CA LYS A 538 51.09 -22.97 -2.51
C LYS A 538 51.33 -24.34 -3.14
N GLY A 539 50.89 -24.51 -4.38
CA GLY A 539 51.07 -25.73 -5.17
C GLY A 539 52.19 -25.57 -6.20
N GLU A 540 52.12 -26.41 -7.23
CA GLU A 540 53.03 -26.37 -8.37
C GLU A 540 52.69 -25.18 -9.29
N ASP A 541 53.74 -24.51 -9.79
CA ASP A 541 53.65 -23.55 -10.89
C ASP A 541 54.35 -24.15 -12.12
N GLN A 542 53.59 -24.35 -13.20
CA GLN A 542 54.10 -24.85 -14.46
C GLN A 542 53.85 -23.83 -15.57
N GLN A 543 54.93 -23.27 -16.11
CA GLN A 543 54.88 -22.34 -17.23
C GLN A 543 55.55 -22.94 -18.47
N THR A 544 54.82 -23.01 -19.58
CA THR A 544 55.36 -23.42 -20.89
C THR A 544 55.24 -22.26 -21.87
N VAL A 545 56.37 -21.82 -22.44
CA VAL A 545 56.44 -20.77 -23.47
C VAL A 545 57.11 -21.37 -24.70
N SER A 546 56.36 -21.53 -25.79
CA SER A 546 56.88 -22.13 -27.03
C SER A 546 57.71 -21.14 -27.86
N GLY A 547 57.45 -19.84 -27.71
CA GLY A 547 58.22 -18.76 -28.32
C GLY A 547 59.26 -18.17 -27.37
N ASP A 548 59.68 -16.95 -27.67
CA ASP A 548 60.63 -16.22 -26.83
C ASP A 548 59.98 -15.80 -25.50
N ARG A 549 60.68 -16.04 -24.39
CA ARG A 549 60.40 -15.39 -23.10
C ARG A 549 61.38 -14.23 -22.92
N LYS A 550 60.87 -13.00 -22.97
CA LYS A 550 61.65 -11.78 -22.70
C LYS A 550 61.27 -11.22 -21.34
N VAL A 551 62.26 -11.00 -20.47
CA VAL A 551 62.08 -10.45 -19.12
C VAL A 551 63.09 -9.33 -18.95
N GLU A 552 62.61 -8.13 -18.61
CA GLU A 552 63.44 -6.98 -18.24
C GLU A 552 63.09 -6.59 -16.80
N VAL A 553 64.09 -6.62 -15.92
CA VAL A 553 63.95 -6.19 -14.53
C VAL A 553 64.82 -4.95 -14.36
N GLN A 554 64.19 -3.79 -14.15
CA GLN A 554 64.89 -2.52 -13.93
C GLN A 554 65.36 -2.34 -12.47
N GLY A 555 64.84 -3.18 -11.56
CA GLY A 555 65.26 -3.24 -10.17
C GLY A 555 66.15 -4.44 -9.87
N ASN A 556 66.05 -4.97 -8.65
CA ASN A 556 66.78 -6.17 -8.26
C ASN A 556 65.97 -7.44 -8.58
N ASP A 557 66.64 -8.48 -9.05
CA ASP A 557 66.09 -9.82 -9.20
C ASP A 557 66.68 -10.75 -8.13
N PHE A 558 65.83 -11.30 -7.26
CA PHE A 558 66.24 -12.19 -6.17
C PHE A 558 65.62 -13.57 -6.38
N GLN A 559 66.47 -14.59 -6.52
CA GLN A 559 66.04 -15.98 -6.66
C GLN A 559 66.64 -16.86 -5.56
N ALA A 560 65.79 -17.38 -4.67
CA ALA A 560 66.16 -18.35 -3.65
C ALA A 560 65.47 -19.69 -3.94
N VAL A 561 66.27 -20.76 -4.12
CA VAL A 561 65.76 -22.11 -4.39
C VAL A 561 66.23 -23.03 -3.28
N ALA A 562 65.29 -23.53 -2.46
CA ALA A 562 65.60 -24.29 -1.26
C ALA A 562 66.17 -25.70 -1.55
N LEU A 563 65.79 -26.27 -2.70
CA LEU A 563 66.20 -27.61 -3.11
C LEU A 563 67.12 -27.56 -4.33
N THR A 564 66.58 -27.71 -5.53
CA THR A 564 67.37 -27.83 -6.76
C THR A 564 66.95 -26.78 -7.79
N SER A 565 67.94 -26.11 -8.38
CA SER A 565 67.76 -25.27 -9.56
C SER A 565 68.47 -25.94 -10.73
N HIS A 566 67.73 -26.25 -11.81
CA HIS A 566 68.28 -26.87 -13.01
C HIS A 566 68.03 -25.98 -14.22
N THR A 567 69.11 -25.50 -14.83
CA THR A 567 69.06 -24.69 -16.05
C THR A 567 69.74 -25.44 -17.18
N ARG A 568 68.99 -25.73 -18.26
CA ARG A 568 69.53 -26.32 -19.49
C ARG A 568 69.27 -25.38 -20.65
N VAL A 569 70.33 -24.95 -21.31
CA VAL A 569 70.26 -24.08 -22.49
C VAL A 569 70.81 -24.84 -23.71
N GLY A 570 70.05 -24.86 -24.81
CA GLY A 570 70.38 -25.68 -25.97
C GLY A 570 71.51 -25.16 -26.86
N LEU A 571 71.75 -23.85 -26.85
CA LEU A 571 72.74 -23.19 -27.72
C LEU A 571 73.75 -22.35 -26.93
N VAL A 572 73.32 -21.21 -26.37
CA VAL A 572 74.21 -20.25 -25.70
C VAL A 572 73.59 -19.79 -24.39
N MET A 573 74.31 -19.97 -23.29
CA MET A 573 74.06 -19.30 -22.02
C MET A 573 75.11 -18.20 -21.84
N ALA A 574 74.67 -16.93 -21.82
CA ALA A 574 75.54 -15.79 -21.55
C ALA A 574 75.14 -15.16 -20.21
N VAL A 575 76.13 -14.85 -19.37
CA VAL A 575 75.96 -14.14 -18.10
C VAL A 575 76.95 -12.99 -18.08
N GLU A 576 76.45 -11.77 -18.01
CA GLU A 576 77.25 -10.55 -17.91
C GLU A 576 76.85 -9.80 -16.62
N ALA A 577 77.85 -9.34 -15.87
CA ALA A 577 77.64 -8.56 -14.65
C ALA A 577 78.53 -7.32 -14.71
N GLY A 578 77.95 -6.14 -14.44
CA GLY A 578 78.69 -4.87 -14.53
C GLY A 578 79.79 -4.70 -13.47
N VAL A 579 79.74 -5.44 -12.36
CA VAL A 579 80.71 -5.34 -11.26
C VAL A 579 81.29 -6.71 -10.87
N HIS A 580 80.45 -7.64 -10.41
CA HIS A 580 80.90 -8.95 -9.93
C HIS A 580 79.95 -10.10 -10.33
N ALA A 581 80.51 -11.20 -10.82
CA ALA A 581 79.84 -12.51 -10.88
C ALA A 581 80.57 -13.47 -9.92
N HIS A 582 79.85 -14.04 -8.94
CA HIS A 582 80.41 -14.91 -7.91
C HIS A 582 79.69 -16.26 -7.87
N PHE A 583 80.43 -17.33 -8.16
CA PHE A 583 79.94 -18.71 -8.08
C PHE A 583 80.60 -19.42 -6.90
N LYS A 584 79.79 -19.87 -5.92
CA LYS A 584 80.26 -20.56 -4.71
C LYS A 584 79.48 -21.85 -4.50
N ALA A 585 80.19 -22.95 -4.24
CA ALA A 585 79.62 -24.22 -3.81
C ALA A 585 80.20 -24.65 -2.46
N GLY A 586 79.39 -25.21 -1.56
CA GLY A 586 79.82 -25.61 -0.22
C GLY A 586 80.73 -26.85 -0.18
N ALA A 587 80.63 -27.72 -1.21
CA ALA A 587 81.43 -28.94 -1.31
C ALA A 587 82.25 -28.98 -2.60
N THR A 588 81.61 -28.89 -3.77
CA THR A 588 82.30 -29.02 -5.06
C THR A 588 81.70 -28.09 -6.09
N LEU A 589 82.55 -27.35 -6.80
CA LEU A 589 82.20 -26.63 -8.02
C LEU A 589 82.83 -27.38 -9.19
N VAL A 590 82.00 -27.88 -10.11
CA VAL A 590 82.45 -28.55 -11.33
C VAL A 590 82.13 -27.65 -12.51
N VAL A 591 83.15 -27.32 -13.31
CA VAL A 591 83.00 -26.65 -14.60
C VAL A 591 83.57 -27.60 -15.65
N ASP A 592 82.69 -28.29 -16.34
CA ASP A 592 83.03 -29.23 -17.40
C ASP A 592 82.82 -28.55 -18.77
N GLY A 593 83.92 -28.28 -19.46
CA GLY A 593 83.90 -27.76 -20.82
C GLY A 593 84.33 -28.88 -21.77
N GLY A 594 83.64 -29.03 -22.91
CA GLY A 594 83.93 -30.11 -23.87
C GLY A 594 85.35 -30.02 -24.48
N PRO A 595 85.54 -29.39 -25.64
CA PRO A 595 86.86 -29.31 -26.26
C PRO A 595 87.74 -28.16 -25.75
N LEU A 596 87.17 -27.16 -25.06
CA LEU A 596 87.89 -25.96 -24.64
C LEU A 596 87.23 -25.34 -23.41
N LEU A 597 88.04 -25.05 -22.39
CA LEU A 597 87.71 -24.11 -21.31
C LEU A 597 88.75 -22.99 -21.33
N THR A 598 88.31 -21.73 -21.34
CA THR A 598 89.20 -20.56 -21.33
C THR A 598 88.85 -19.65 -20.16
N LEU A 599 89.86 -19.25 -19.39
CA LEU A 599 89.76 -18.21 -18.36
C LEU A 599 90.61 -17.02 -18.82
N MET A 600 90.07 -15.80 -18.77
CA MET A 600 90.79 -14.59 -19.19
C MET A 600 90.72 -13.52 -18.11
N ALA A 601 91.84 -12.84 -17.84
CA ALA A 601 91.90 -11.70 -16.93
C ALA A 601 93.07 -10.78 -17.30
N GLY A 602 92.87 -9.46 -17.33
CA GLY A 602 93.94 -8.48 -17.57
C GLY A 602 94.71 -8.67 -18.88
N GLY A 603 94.07 -9.21 -19.92
CA GLY A 603 94.70 -9.56 -21.20
C GLY A 603 95.50 -10.87 -21.20
N GLN A 604 95.59 -11.56 -20.06
CA GLN A 604 96.18 -12.90 -19.93
C GLN A 604 95.10 -13.98 -20.00
N HIS A 605 95.49 -15.22 -20.31
CA HIS A 605 94.57 -16.35 -20.37
C HIS A 605 95.17 -17.67 -19.87
N LEU A 606 94.27 -18.55 -19.42
CA LEU A 606 94.50 -19.97 -19.16
C LEU A 606 93.53 -20.78 -20.02
N GLN A 607 94.03 -21.69 -20.84
CA GLN A 607 93.26 -22.58 -21.70
C GLN A 607 93.46 -24.03 -21.29
N LEU A 608 92.35 -24.75 -21.11
CA LEU A 608 92.34 -26.20 -20.93
C LEU A 608 91.77 -26.81 -22.21
N THR A 609 92.54 -27.71 -22.81
CA THR A 609 92.20 -28.42 -24.04
C THR A 609 92.53 -29.91 -23.88
N PRO A 610 92.08 -30.79 -24.80
CA PRO A 610 92.48 -32.19 -24.82
C PRO A 610 94.00 -32.42 -24.91
N LEU A 611 94.78 -31.42 -25.34
CA LEU A 611 96.23 -31.52 -25.51
C LEU A 611 97.02 -31.08 -24.27
N GLY A 612 96.37 -30.41 -23.31
CA GLY A 612 97.01 -29.93 -22.08
C GLY A 612 96.48 -28.59 -21.57
N ILE A 613 97.16 -28.09 -20.53
CA ILE A 613 96.90 -26.79 -19.89
C ILE A 613 97.91 -25.78 -20.44
N TYR A 614 97.41 -24.73 -21.09
CA TYR A 614 98.19 -23.66 -21.71
C TYR A 614 97.96 -22.33 -20.98
N SER A 615 99.01 -21.57 -20.74
CA SER A 615 98.94 -20.25 -20.10
C SER A 615 99.72 -19.23 -20.92
N SER A 616 99.19 -18.02 -21.06
CA SER A 616 99.86 -16.92 -21.77
C SER A 616 101.07 -16.33 -21.03
N SER A 617 101.20 -16.65 -19.74
CA SER A 617 102.29 -16.24 -18.86
C SER A 617 102.65 -17.35 -17.85
N PRO A 618 103.87 -17.37 -17.28
CA PRO A 618 104.23 -18.33 -16.23
C PRO A 618 103.27 -18.27 -15.02
N ILE A 619 102.90 -19.43 -14.46
CA ILE A 619 102.10 -19.52 -13.22
C ILE A 619 103.04 -19.25 -12.03
N LEU A 620 102.77 -18.17 -11.28
CA LEU A 620 103.57 -17.78 -10.12
C LEU A 620 102.92 -18.25 -8.81
N PRO A 621 103.68 -18.82 -7.86
CA PRO A 621 103.18 -19.13 -6.52
C PRO A 621 103.04 -17.85 -5.68
N GLY A 622 101.83 -17.60 -5.13
CA GLY A 622 101.52 -16.43 -4.29
C GLY A 622 100.17 -15.79 -4.64
N GLY A 623 99.85 -14.65 -4.04
CA GLY A 623 98.59 -13.92 -4.23
C GLY A 623 97.58 -14.11 -3.10
N VAL A 624 96.75 -13.09 -2.86
CA VAL A 624 95.67 -13.13 -1.85
C VAL A 624 94.34 -13.26 -2.60
N PRO A 625 93.51 -14.26 -2.28
CA PRO A 625 92.20 -14.40 -2.92
C PRO A 625 91.32 -13.18 -2.57
N ILE A 626 90.64 -12.63 -3.57
CA ILE A 626 89.64 -11.59 -3.33
C ILE A 626 88.38 -12.26 -2.78
N PRO A 627 87.85 -11.86 -1.61
CA PRO A 627 86.59 -12.38 -1.09
C PRO A 627 85.46 -12.09 -2.09
N GLY A 628 84.73 -13.12 -2.50
CA GLY A 628 83.52 -12.95 -3.30
C GLY A 628 82.39 -12.32 -2.49
N MET A 629 81.51 -11.57 -3.15
CA MET A 629 80.32 -10.98 -2.52
C MET A 629 79.28 -12.09 -2.24
N PRO A 630 78.90 -12.34 -0.97
CA PRO A 630 77.93 -13.40 -0.66
C PRO A 630 76.54 -13.07 -1.23
N ALA A 631 75.78 -14.10 -1.60
CA ALA A 631 74.37 -13.93 -1.93
C ALA A 631 73.59 -13.56 -0.66
N VAL A 632 72.84 -12.47 -0.69
CA VAL A 632 71.97 -12.01 0.39
C VAL A 632 70.56 -11.92 -0.16
N PRO A 633 69.80 -13.04 -0.16
CA PRO A 633 68.41 -12.99 -0.60
C PRO A 633 67.57 -12.16 0.37
N ALA A 634 66.64 -11.37 -0.17
CA ALA A 634 65.57 -10.77 0.61
C ALA A 634 64.42 -11.79 0.72
N ASP A 635 63.85 -11.94 1.92
CA ASP A 635 62.64 -12.73 2.09
C ASP A 635 61.46 -11.99 1.45
N PRO A 636 60.55 -12.69 0.74
CA PRO A 636 59.33 -12.06 0.26
C PRO A 636 58.47 -11.58 1.43
N ASP A 637 57.87 -10.41 1.28
CA ASP A 637 56.96 -9.86 2.29
C ASP A 637 55.79 -10.81 2.53
N GLY A 638 55.39 -10.95 3.80
CA GLY A 638 54.26 -11.78 4.19
C GLY A 638 52.95 -11.27 3.58
N VAL A 639 52.18 -12.18 3.00
CA VAL A 639 50.86 -11.86 2.41
C VAL A 639 49.78 -12.30 3.38
N GLU A 640 48.97 -11.35 3.87
CA GLU A 640 47.79 -11.67 4.67
C GLU A 640 46.79 -12.46 3.81
N ALA A 641 46.25 -13.55 4.38
CA ALA A 641 45.19 -14.29 3.71
C ALA A 641 43.97 -13.37 3.51
N MET A 642 43.34 -13.44 2.34
CA MET A 642 42.00 -12.87 2.18
C MET A 642 41.08 -13.57 3.18
N THR A 643 40.76 -12.89 4.27
CA THR A 643 39.67 -13.29 5.13
C THR A 643 38.41 -13.16 4.30
N ALA A 644 37.70 -14.28 4.11
CA ALA A 644 36.31 -14.19 3.70
C ALA A 644 35.66 -13.18 4.65
N LEU A 645 34.92 -12.21 4.11
CA LEU A 645 33.97 -11.45 4.90
C LEU A 645 33.01 -12.49 5.47
N ALA A 646 33.37 -13.01 6.64
CA ALA A 646 32.55 -13.98 7.29
C ALA A 646 31.22 -13.27 7.50
N LEU A 647 30.14 -13.95 7.17
CA LEU A 647 28.78 -13.60 7.59
C LEU A 647 28.67 -13.41 9.13
N GLU A 648 29.76 -13.43 9.90
CA GLU A 648 29.85 -13.11 11.32
C GLU A 648 29.21 -11.78 11.69
N SER A 649 29.27 -10.73 10.87
CA SER A 649 28.57 -9.48 11.19
C SER A 649 27.05 -9.66 11.17
N GLN A 650 26.52 -10.44 10.23
CA GLN A 650 25.10 -10.81 10.16
C GLN A 650 24.73 -11.86 11.21
N LYS A 651 25.55 -12.89 11.46
CA LYS A 651 25.32 -13.88 12.52
C LYS A 651 25.37 -13.23 13.91
N ARG A 652 26.26 -12.26 14.14
CA ARG A 652 26.28 -11.46 15.38
C ARG A 652 25.08 -10.51 15.45
N ALA A 653 24.64 -9.91 14.34
CA ALA A 653 23.43 -9.09 14.30
C ALA A 653 22.15 -9.92 14.55
N PHE A 654 22.07 -11.13 14.00
CA PHE A 654 20.97 -12.08 14.27
C PHE A 654 21.04 -12.65 15.69
N ALA A 655 22.24 -12.94 16.21
CA ALA A 655 22.43 -13.37 17.60
C ALA A 655 22.11 -12.24 18.58
N SER A 656 22.47 -10.98 18.29
CA SER A 656 22.13 -9.82 19.12
C SER A 656 20.65 -9.46 19.03
N ALA A 657 20.01 -9.61 17.86
CA ALA A 657 18.56 -9.46 17.71
C ALA A 657 17.78 -10.58 18.43
N SER A 658 18.31 -11.81 18.42
CA SER A 658 17.77 -12.93 19.19
C SER A 658 17.97 -12.77 20.70
N ALA A 659 19.08 -12.15 21.13
CA ALA A 659 19.38 -11.86 22.53
C ALA A 659 18.59 -10.65 23.07
N ASN A 660 18.14 -9.74 22.21
CA ASN A 660 17.27 -8.61 22.55
C ASN A 660 15.77 -8.94 22.49
N ARG A 661 15.38 -10.23 22.46
CA ARG A 661 14.02 -10.62 22.88
C ARG A 661 13.89 -10.24 24.35
N ALA A 662 13.11 -9.20 24.64
CA ALA A 662 12.72 -8.89 26.00
C ALA A 662 12.16 -10.18 26.65
N PRO A 663 12.67 -10.61 27.81
CA PRO A 663 12.07 -11.71 28.54
C PRO A 663 10.64 -11.32 28.94
N LEU A 664 9.82 -12.35 29.07
CA LEU A 664 8.41 -12.28 29.42
C LEU A 664 8.11 -11.21 30.48
N CYS A 665 7.02 -10.48 30.27
CA CYS A 665 6.44 -9.54 31.23
C CYS A 665 6.28 -10.21 32.61
N LEU A 666 6.57 -9.47 33.69
CA LEU A 666 6.38 -9.86 35.09
C LEU A 666 4.97 -10.40 35.42
N ALA A 667 3.96 -10.11 34.58
CA ALA A 667 2.62 -10.67 34.70
C ALA A 667 2.53 -12.17 34.34
N CYS A 668 3.51 -12.72 33.63
CA CYS A 668 3.57 -14.14 33.29
C CYS A 668 4.24 -14.98 34.38
N GLU A 669 5.18 -14.42 35.16
CA GLU A 669 5.79 -15.11 36.31
C GLU A 669 4.82 -15.22 37.48
N SER A 670 3.96 -14.23 37.71
CA SER A 670 2.94 -14.29 38.78
C SER A 670 1.82 -15.31 38.54
N LEU A 671 1.69 -15.86 37.34
CA LEU A 671 0.73 -16.93 37.02
C LEU A 671 1.30 -18.34 37.24
N GLN A 672 2.62 -18.51 37.37
CA GLN A 672 3.23 -19.82 37.64
C GLN A 672 3.33 -20.14 39.15
N GLU A 673 3.30 -19.14 40.03
CA GLU A 673 3.34 -19.37 41.49
C GLU A 673 1.95 -19.59 42.12
N GLY A 674 0.87 -19.52 41.34
CA GLY A 674 -0.53 -19.63 41.81
C GLY A 674 -1.18 -21.00 41.65
N GLN A 675 -0.45 -22.04 41.24
CA GLN A 675 -0.96 -23.42 41.17
C GLN A 675 -0.02 -24.38 41.91
N ALA A 676 -0.13 -24.40 43.24
CA ALA A 676 0.30 -25.49 44.10
C ALA A 676 -0.89 -25.95 44.95
#